data_AF-A0A1Z8S4J8-F1
#
_entry.id   AF-A0A1Z8S4J8-F1
#
_cell.length_a   1.000
_cell.length_b   1.000
_cell.length_c   1.000
_cell.angle_alpha   90.00
_cell.angle_beta   90.00
_cell.angle_gamma   90.00
#
_symmetry.space_group_name_H-M   'P 1'
#
loop_
_entity.id
_entity.type
_entity.pdbx_description
1 polymer ?
#
loop_
_entity_poly.entity_id
_entity_poly.type
_entity_poly.pdbx_seq_one_letter_code
_entity_poly.pdbx_strand_id
1 'polypeptide(L)'
;MKHLFTAALTALMSSMALANFVGMEYEAVAETANGTTYRVYATFDNPTDELVAVYALETAPMVVGVSTSFYQDAVGAVLAQTINPAFFGAFPSLQYDSWITIGSEDSNGTSDVQQVGMDAYFAAFENGGGFTVDTFIGGSWFLLPNQSADAEAGSDGRVLIGQFTTDGVVNLTMNFQWDDEATNTFQAEGVSIVFPEVPVPGCTNPNADNYNDLANEDDGSCTFGGGLSTGLSYDVVSADPLGTGETTYRIYANFSSNDVEVTAMYGTDTEPWILDGDAPFYQDALGGDFGGSINPLFFASFPTLEYDTWWTIGAQPGDADGLNSAFDAALTSFADWNSGGDFVVNTFIGGSIFVVPGANGQGNPINGRVLLGQVTTSGTTNATINLQFRDANQDSFYASGMTLTFPVAGAGCNDPTACNYDENAEGDTDCIFPAEFYDCEGCINDTDGDGVCDELEVLGCTDNAACNFDINATEEDGSCQSLDACGVCGGDNSSCSGCTNPAADNYDETALFDDGSCIISGCTNPDADNYDPAANSDDGSCIISGCTNPAADNYDPAANNDDGSCIISGCTNPAADNYDPAANNDDGSCIISGCTNPNAENYNPEANNDDGSCVATGCTYPGADNYDAVNTAEDGSCIFSGCTDATADNYIPYANNDDGSCVFEPCAGGACPFDTNGDGEIGSADLLDFLVAFGQACEDL
;
A
#
# COMPACT_ATOMS: atom_id res chain seq x y z
N MET A 1 61.96 6.50 3.24
CA MET A 1 62.11 5.34 4.15
C MET A 1 61.14 4.31 3.60
N LYS A 2 61.64 3.29 2.90
CA LYS A 2 60.82 2.30 2.21
C LYS A 2 60.46 1.20 3.22
N HIS A 3 59.17 0.95 3.36
CA HIS A 3 58.60 -0.05 4.25
C HIS A 3 58.99 -1.45 3.74
N LEU A 4 59.75 -2.21 4.55
CA LEU A 4 59.93 -3.64 4.36
C LEU A 4 58.69 -4.33 4.90
N PHE A 5 57.89 -4.93 4.02
CA PHE A 5 56.89 -5.94 4.39
C PHE A 5 57.61 -7.26 4.63
N THR A 6 57.66 -7.71 5.88
CA THR A 6 58.15 -9.05 6.25
C THR A 6 56.94 -9.93 6.47
N ALA A 7 56.62 -10.80 5.51
CA ALA A 7 55.54 -11.78 5.64
C ALA A 7 56.04 -12.97 6.48
N ALA A 8 55.73 -12.96 7.79
CA ALA A 8 56.02 -14.05 8.70
C ALA A 8 54.75 -14.90 8.93
N LEU A 9 54.62 -16.02 8.21
CA LEU A 9 53.56 -16.99 8.40
C LEU A 9 53.95 -18.00 9.50
N THR A 10 53.58 -17.74 10.75
CA THR A 10 53.76 -18.70 11.86
C THR A 10 52.68 -19.78 11.85
N ALA A 11 53.03 -20.99 11.40
CA ALA A 11 52.21 -22.18 11.60
C ALA A 11 52.38 -22.70 13.05
N LEU A 12 51.31 -22.59 13.86
CA LEU A 12 51.30 -23.09 15.24
C LEU A 12 51.15 -24.63 15.27
N MET A 13 52.21 -25.34 15.70
CA MET A 13 52.08 -26.65 16.34
C MET A 13 52.89 -26.69 17.64
N SER A 14 52.18 -26.72 18.77
CA SER A 14 52.77 -26.93 20.09
C SER A 14 53.03 -28.43 20.33
N SER A 15 54.29 -28.85 20.42
CA SER A 15 54.82 -29.42 21.67
C SER A 15 56.33 -29.73 21.60
N MET A 16 57.01 -29.37 22.71
CA MET A 16 58.38 -29.68 23.13
C MET A 16 59.51 -28.89 22.46
N ALA A 17 60.00 -27.90 23.22
CA ALA A 17 61.21 -27.14 22.95
C ALA A 17 62.48 -28.01 22.97
N LEU A 18 63.12 -28.10 21.79
CA LEU A 18 64.55 -28.26 21.52
C LEU A 18 64.81 -27.40 20.25
N ALA A 19 66.01 -26.87 20.05
CA ALA A 19 66.33 -25.90 18.97
C ALA A 19 65.79 -26.37 17.60
N ASN A 20 64.85 -25.62 17.02
CA ASN A 20 64.07 -26.08 15.88
C ASN A 20 64.20 -25.11 14.71
N PHE A 21 64.40 -25.69 13.52
CA PHE A 21 64.15 -25.05 12.24
C PHE A 21 62.77 -24.37 12.22
N VAL A 22 62.72 -23.11 11.80
CA VAL A 22 61.49 -22.28 11.82
C VAL A 22 60.71 -22.42 10.53
N GLY A 23 61.38 -22.36 9.37
CA GLY A 23 60.72 -22.39 8.07
C GLY A 23 61.60 -21.87 6.93
N MET A 24 60.97 -21.49 5.83
CA MET A 24 61.59 -20.72 4.74
C MET A 24 60.97 -19.33 4.67
N GLU A 25 61.75 -18.37 4.21
CA GLU A 25 61.27 -17.02 3.89
C GLU A 25 61.90 -16.53 2.58
N TYR A 26 61.35 -15.48 1.99
CA TYR A 26 61.89 -14.85 0.80
C TYR A 26 61.93 -13.32 0.93
N GLU A 27 62.84 -12.68 0.20
CA GLU A 27 62.86 -11.23 0.03
C GLU A 27 63.06 -10.87 -1.45
N ALA A 28 62.35 -9.86 -1.94
CA ALA A 28 62.56 -9.31 -3.27
C ALA A 28 63.72 -8.31 -3.24
N VAL A 29 64.75 -8.52 -4.07
CA VAL A 29 65.98 -7.71 -4.07
C VAL A 29 66.11 -6.79 -5.27
N ALA A 30 65.44 -7.09 -6.38
CA ALA A 30 65.44 -6.25 -7.57
C ALA A 30 64.26 -6.55 -8.51
N GLU A 31 63.86 -5.56 -9.29
CA GLU A 31 62.93 -5.70 -10.41
C GLU A 31 63.63 -5.33 -11.72
N THR A 32 63.50 -6.19 -12.73
CA THR A 32 64.14 -6.01 -14.02
C THR A 32 63.19 -6.33 -15.16
N ALA A 33 63.60 -6.06 -16.40
CA ALA A 33 62.83 -6.47 -17.58
C ALA A 33 62.66 -7.99 -17.74
N ASN A 34 63.44 -8.79 -16.99
CA ASN A 34 63.37 -10.26 -17.00
C ASN A 34 62.57 -10.83 -15.81
N GLY A 35 61.91 -9.97 -15.04
CA GLY A 35 61.16 -10.34 -13.84
C GLY A 35 61.80 -9.82 -12.54
N THR A 36 61.26 -10.30 -11.42
CA THR A 36 61.68 -9.95 -10.06
C THR A 36 62.70 -10.98 -9.56
N THR A 37 63.78 -10.50 -8.96
CA THR A 37 64.80 -11.32 -8.32
C THR A 37 64.46 -11.50 -6.85
N TYR A 38 64.28 -12.75 -6.44
CA TYR A 38 64.01 -13.16 -5.07
C TYR A 38 65.21 -13.86 -4.47
N ARG A 39 65.48 -13.61 -3.19
CA ARG A 39 66.39 -14.42 -2.37
C ARG A 39 65.58 -15.22 -1.37
N VAL A 40 65.92 -16.49 -1.20
CA VAL A 40 65.20 -17.40 -0.33
C VAL A 40 66.13 -17.89 0.77
N TYR A 41 65.63 -17.93 2.00
CA TYR A 41 66.38 -18.29 3.19
C TYR A 41 65.70 -19.44 3.94
N ALA A 42 66.51 -20.30 4.54
CA ALA A 42 66.13 -21.20 5.61
C ALA A 42 66.30 -20.48 6.96
N THR A 43 65.30 -20.58 7.83
CA THR A 43 65.25 -19.84 9.10
C THR A 43 65.40 -20.75 10.31
N PHE A 44 66.16 -20.27 11.30
CA PHE A 44 66.50 -21.01 12.51
C PHE A 44 66.33 -20.13 13.75
N ASP A 45 65.86 -20.71 14.84
CA ASP A 45 65.70 -20.00 16.12
C ASP A 45 67.04 -19.68 16.79
N ASN A 46 68.10 -20.43 16.45
CA ASN A 46 69.41 -20.31 17.08
C ASN A 46 70.46 -19.81 16.07
N PRO A 47 71.16 -18.69 16.37
CA PRO A 47 72.15 -18.09 15.47
C PRO A 47 73.36 -18.98 15.15
N THR A 48 73.59 -20.05 15.93
CA THR A 48 74.73 -20.97 15.73
C THR A 48 74.38 -22.22 14.93
N ASP A 49 73.13 -22.38 14.49
CA ASP A 49 72.73 -23.56 13.74
C ASP A 49 73.30 -23.48 12.31
N GLU A 50 73.95 -24.55 11.86
CA GLU A 50 74.62 -24.63 10.55
C GLU A 50 73.77 -25.49 9.60
N LEU A 51 73.30 -24.91 8.49
CA LEU A 51 72.63 -25.68 7.44
C LEU A 51 73.68 -26.49 6.66
N VAL A 52 73.58 -27.82 6.67
CA VAL A 52 74.60 -28.69 6.06
C VAL A 52 74.16 -29.33 4.76
N ALA A 53 72.87 -29.57 4.56
CA ALA A 53 72.38 -30.14 3.32
C ALA A 53 70.94 -29.75 2.99
N VAL A 54 70.66 -29.67 1.69
CA VAL A 54 69.32 -29.75 1.13
C VAL A 54 69.24 -31.06 0.35
N TYR A 55 68.21 -31.85 0.60
CA TYR A 55 68.13 -33.22 0.08
C TYR A 55 66.74 -33.61 -0.39
N ALA A 56 66.68 -34.70 -1.16
CA ALA A 56 65.46 -35.28 -1.69
C ALA A 56 65.55 -36.81 -1.73
N LEU A 57 64.43 -37.47 -1.44
CA LEU A 57 64.24 -38.91 -1.46
C LEU A 57 62.90 -39.25 -2.14
N GLU A 58 62.70 -40.50 -2.54
CA GLU A 58 61.39 -40.97 -3.06
C GLU A 58 60.24 -40.75 -2.05
N THR A 59 60.52 -40.86 -0.75
CA THR A 59 59.53 -40.64 0.32
C THR A 59 59.41 -39.18 0.77
N ALA A 60 60.36 -38.33 0.38
CA ALA A 60 60.44 -36.92 0.73
C ALA A 60 60.91 -36.13 -0.51
N PRO A 61 60.04 -35.93 -1.50
CA PRO A 61 60.42 -35.30 -2.77
C PRO A 61 60.78 -33.83 -2.59
N MET A 62 61.64 -33.32 -3.45
CA MET A 62 61.98 -31.89 -3.54
C MET A 62 61.45 -31.33 -4.86
N VAL A 63 60.89 -30.12 -4.80
CA VAL A 63 60.35 -29.38 -5.94
C VAL A 63 61.01 -28.00 -5.98
N VAL A 64 61.55 -27.64 -7.13
CA VAL A 64 61.93 -26.27 -7.49
C VAL A 64 61.12 -25.92 -8.73
N GLY A 65 59.90 -25.45 -8.52
CA GLY A 65 58.93 -25.16 -9.57
C GLY A 65 58.90 -23.68 -9.92
N VAL A 66 58.59 -23.38 -11.17
CA VAL A 66 58.30 -22.02 -11.66
C VAL A 66 57.15 -22.09 -12.66
N SER A 67 56.23 -21.13 -12.64
CA SER A 67 55.09 -21.10 -13.56
C SER A 67 55.49 -20.67 -14.98
N THR A 68 56.54 -19.86 -15.11
CA THR A 68 57.12 -19.43 -16.39
C THR A 68 58.51 -20.05 -16.58
N SER A 69 59.57 -19.30 -16.33
CA SER A 69 60.97 -19.71 -16.46
C SER A 69 61.84 -18.96 -15.47
N PHE A 70 62.89 -19.62 -14.99
CA PHE A 70 63.97 -18.95 -14.29
C PHE A 70 64.86 -18.23 -15.31
N TYR A 71 65.20 -16.98 -15.02
CA TYR A 71 66.17 -16.24 -15.79
C TYR A 71 67.57 -16.79 -15.53
N GLN A 72 68.27 -17.14 -16.60
CA GLN A 72 69.66 -17.61 -16.58
C GLN A 72 70.52 -16.77 -17.52
N ASP A 73 71.61 -16.23 -17.00
CA ASP A 73 72.59 -15.46 -17.76
C ASP A 73 73.54 -16.39 -18.52
N ALA A 74 73.94 -15.98 -19.73
CA ALA A 74 74.81 -16.79 -20.58
C ALA A 74 76.23 -17.01 -20.02
N VAL A 75 76.66 -16.16 -19.08
CA VAL A 75 77.92 -16.33 -18.32
C VAL A 75 77.68 -16.70 -16.85
N GLY A 76 76.43 -17.05 -16.52
CA GLY A 76 75.97 -17.51 -15.22
C GLY A 76 76.33 -18.96 -14.90
N ALA A 77 75.84 -19.43 -13.76
CA ALA A 77 76.03 -20.81 -13.30
C ALA A 77 75.10 -21.19 -12.13
N VAL A 78 74.75 -22.48 -12.08
CA VAL A 78 73.79 -23.03 -11.10
C VAL A 78 74.16 -22.85 -9.62
N LEU A 79 75.45 -22.82 -9.27
CA LEU A 79 75.90 -22.67 -7.89
C LEU A 79 76.46 -21.26 -7.64
N ALA A 80 75.99 -20.60 -6.58
CA ALA A 80 76.41 -19.24 -6.23
C ALA A 80 77.93 -19.06 -6.13
N GLN A 81 78.62 -20.03 -5.52
CA GLN A 81 80.08 -20.01 -5.36
C GLN A 81 80.88 -19.93 -6.68
N THR A 82 80.23 -20.16 -7.82
CA THR A 82 80.83 -20.05 -9.15
C THR A 82 80.57 -18.70 -9.83
N ILE A 83 79.66 -17.90 -9.28
CA ILE A 83 79.38 -16.53 -9.73
C ILE A 83 80.49 -15.60 -9.21
N ASN A 84 81.13 -14.86 -10.12
CA ASN A 84 82.22 -13.96 -9.77
C ASN A 84 81.80 -12.49 -9.88
N PRO A 85 81.67 -11.75 -8.77
CA PRO A 85 81.23 -10.35 -8.78
C PRO A 85 82.13 -9.41 -9.57
N ALA A 86 83.40 -9.77 -9.80
CA ALA A 86 84.29 -8.98 -10.65
C ALA A 86 83.78 -8.87 -12.10
N PHE A 87 82.88 -9.76 -12.53
CA PHE A 87 82.26 -9.71 -13.85
C PHE A 87 81.00 -8.83 -13.93
N PHE A 88 80.40 -8.39 -12.82
CA PHE A 88 79.18 -7.56 -12.84
C PHE A 88 79.39 -6.22 -13.56
N GLY A 89 80.59 -5.66 -13.52
CA GLY A 89 80.91 -4.44 -14.27
C GLY A 89 80.93 -4.61 -15.80
N ALA A 90 81.23 -5.82 -16.29
CA ALA A 90 81.25 -6.14 -17.71
C ALA A 90 79.93 -6.75 -18.20
N PHE A 91 79.24 -7.48 -17.32
CA PHE A 91 77.95 -8.13 -17.57
C PHE A 91 76.99 -7.79 -16.42
N PRO A 92 76.32 -6.63 -16.47
CA PRO A 92 75.43 -6.19 -15.38
C PRO A 92 74.22 -7.09 -15.16
N SER A 93 73.81 -7.88 -16.17
CA SER A 93 72.71 -8.84 -16.07
C SER A 93 73.04 -10.05 -15.19
N LEU A 94 74.33 -10.39 -15.04
CA LEU A 94 74.80 -11.54 -14.26
C LEU A 94 74.41 -11.44 -12.77
N GLN A 95 74.22 -10.24 -12.23
CA GLN A 95 73.79 -10.08 -10.84
C GLN A 95 72.37 -10.60 -10.57
N TYR A 96 71.58 -10.79 -11.63
CA TYR A 96 70.20 -11.29 -11.57
C TYR A 96 70.10 -12.76 -12.02
N ASP A 97 71.22 -13.43 -12.27
CA ASP A 97 71.25 -14.86 -12.59
C ASP A 97 70.57 -15.70 -11.50
N SER A 98 69.92 -16.80 -11.88
CA SER A 98 69.27 -17.69 -10.90
C SER A 98 70.23 -18.79 -10.48
N TRP A 99 70.42 -18.97 -9.18
CA TRP A 99 71.38 -19.94 -8.65
C TRP A 99 70.95 -20.47 -7.28
N ILE A 100 71.53 -21.60 -6.91
CA ILE A 100 71.30 -22.30 -5.65
C ILE A 100 72.56 -22.22 -4.79
N THR A 101 72.39 -22.21 -3.47
CA THR A 101 73.51 -22.16 -2.53
C THR A 101 73.16 -22.83 -1.20
N ILE A 102 74.14 -22.82 -0.30
CA ILE A 102 73.94 -22.87 1.14
C ILE A 102 74.85 -21.78 1.70
N GLY A 103 74.29 -20.65 2.12
CA GLY A 103 75.00 -19.53 2.72
C GLY A 103 75.52 -18.46 1.74
N SER A 104 76.56 -18.78 0.96
CA SER A 104 77.26 -17.76 0.17
C SER A 104 76.44 -17.23 -1.01
N GLU A 105 76.54 -15.92 -1.25
CA GLU A 105 75.92 -15.25 -2.40
C GLU A 105 76.73 -15.35 -3.70
N ASP A 106 78.06 -15.55 -3.58
CA ASP A 106 78.98 -15.54 -4.70
C ASP A 106 80.33 -16.21 -4.36
N SER A 107 81.27 -16.22 -5.31
CA SER A 107 82.63 -16.78 -5.18
C SER A 107 83.55 -16.14 -4.12
N ASN A 108 83.19 -15.02 -3.51
CA ASN A 108 83.91 -14.43 -2.38
C ASN A 108 83.46 -14.98 -1.02
N GLY A 109 82.34 -15.70 -0.98
CA GLY A 109 81.85 -16.35 0.24
C GLY A 109 82.68 -17.57 0.65
N THR A 110 82.31 -18.17 1.78
CA THR A 110 83.03 -19.31 2.36
C THR A 110 82.45 -20.68 1.99
N SER A 111 81.28 -20.75 1.35
CA SER A 111 80.60 -22.00 1.05
C SER A 111 81.22 -22.74 -0.14
N ASP A 112 81.40 -24.05 0.05
CA ASP A 112 81.90 -24.99 -0.96
C ASP A 112 80.87 -26.11 -1.15
N VAL A 113 79.71 -25.74 -1.72
CA VAL A 113 78.60 -26.65 -1.95
C VAL A 113 79.02 -27.75 -2.93
N GLN A 114 78.81 -28.99 -2.52
CA GLN A 114 78.99 -30.20 -3.32
C GLN A 114 77.62 -30.76 -3.69
N GLN A 115 77.52 -31.48 -4.81
CA GLN A 115 76.29 -32.09 -5.26
C GLN A 115 76.44 -33.59 -5.53
N VAL A 116 75.39 -34.36 -5.26
CA VAL A 116 75.26 -35.77 -5.62
C VAL A 116 73.87 -36.02 -6.19
N GLY A 117 73.80 -36.65 -7.36
CA GLY A 117 72.52 -37.00 -8.00
C GLY A 117 71.77 -35.82 -8.64
N MET A 118 72.38 -34.63 -8.71
CA MET A 118 71.72 -33.39 -9.14
C MET A 118 71.98 -32.99 -10.62
N ASP A 119 72.92 -33.64 -11.32
CA ASP A 119 73.39 -33.21 -12.65
C ASP A 119 72.28 -32.95 -13.68
N ALA A 120 71.31 -33.86 -13.77
CA ALA A 120 70.21 -33.73 -14.74
C ALA A 120 69.21 -32.62 -14.35
N TYR A 121 69.03 -32.39 -13.05
CA TYR A 121 68.10 -31.41 -12.51
C TYR A 121 68.69 -30.00 -12.58
N PHE A 122 69.97 -29.84 -12.25
CA PHE A 122 70.71 -28.60 -12.44
C PHE A 122 70.81 -28.23 -13.92
N ALA A 123 70.98 -29.21 -14.82
CA ALA A 123 70.90 -28.93 -16.26
C ALA A 123 69.51 -28.43 -16.70
N ALA A 124 68.41 -28.89 -16.09
CA ALA A 124 67.07 -28.37 -16.37
C ALA A 124 66.92 -26.93 -15.85
N PHE A 125 67.43 -26.66 -14.65
CA PHE A 125 67.47 -25.33 -14.04
C PHE A 125 68.26 -24.30 -14.88
N GLU A 126 69.44 -24.67 -15.37
CA GLU A 126 70.26 -23.82 -16.25
C GLU A 126 69.60 -23.54 -17.62
N ASN A 127 68.64 -24.36 -18.04
CA ASN A 127 67.82 -24.10 -19.23
C ASN A 127 66.59 -23.23 -18.92
N GLY A 128 66.51 -22.66 -17.70
CA GLY A 128 65.40 -21.84 -17.23
C GLY A 128 64.18 -22.63 -16.76
N GLY A 129 64.27 -23.96 -16.64
CA GLY A 129 63.18 -24.82 -16.20
C GLY A 129 63.17 -25.09 -14.70
N GLY A 130 62.02 -25.41 -14.13
CA GLY A 130 61.94 -26.03 -12.81
C GLY A 130 62.30 -27.52 -12.85
N PHE A 131 62.43 -28.14 -11.66
CA PHE A 131 62.67 -29.57 -11.53
C PHE A 131 62.02 -30.18 -10.29
N THR A 132 61.76 -31.49 -10.34
CA THR A 132 61.29 -32.31 -9.22
C THR A 132 62.22 -33.50 -9.04
N VAL A 133 62.66 -33.76 -7.81
CA VAL A 133 63.46 -34.93 -7.44
C VAL A 133 62.61 -35.84 -6.55
N ASP A 134 62.13 -36.94 -7.13
CA ASP A 134 61.24 -37.93 -6.50
C ASP A 134 61.74 -39.38 -6.70
N THR A 135 63.00 -39.55 -7.10
CA THR A 135 63.52 -40.87 -7.50
C THR A 135 64.08 -41.64 -6.32
N PHE A 136 64.16 -42.97 -6.46
CA PHE A 136 64.80 -43.87 -5.50
C PHE A 136 66.27 -43.52 -5.21
N ILE A 137 66.99 -42.93 -6.17
CA ILE A 137 68.38 -42.48 -5.98
C ILE A 137 68.43 -41.20 -5.14
N GLY A 138 67.38 -40.37 -5.22
CA GLY A 138 67.33 -39.06 -4.59
C GLY A 138 68.31 -38.07 -5.22
N GLY A 139 68.55 -36.99 -4.50
CA GLY A 139 69.51 -35.96 -4.85
C GLY A 139 69.78 -35.05 -3.68
N SER A 140 70.99 -34.49 -3.59
CA SER A 140 71.33 -33.53 -2.54
C SER A 140 72.45 -32.61 -2.99
N TRP A 141 72.38 -31.37 -2.54
CA TRP A 141 73.55 -30.52 -2.43
C TRP A 141 73.83 -30.24 -0.96
N PHE A 142 75.10 -30.26 -0.59
CA PHE A 142 75.54 -30.27 0.80
C PHE A 142 76.91 -29.63 0.94
N LEU A 143 77.28 -29.29 2.16
CA LEU A 143 78.61 -28.88 2.55
C LEU A 143 79.15 -29.81 3.64
N LEU A 144 80.46 -29.77 3.84
CA LEU A 144 81.07 -30.46 4.96
C LEU A 144 80.85 -29.61 6.23
N PRO A 145 80.34 -30.20 7.33
CA PRO A 145 80.07 -29.45 8.55
C PRO A 145 81.30 -28.70 9.07
N ASN A 146 81.08 -27.54 9.67
CA ASN A 146 82.08 -26.65 10.24
C ASN A 146 83.15 -26.18 9.22
N GLN A 147 82.80 -26.08 7.93
CA GLN A 147 83.72 -25.59 6.89
C GLN A 147 83.32 -24.21 6.33
N SER A 148 82.05 -23.79 6.47
CA SER A 148 81.58 -22.51 5.95
C SER A 148 80.94 -21.67 7.06
N ALA A 149 81.45 -20.46 7.27
CA ALA A 149 80.83 -19.51 8.19
C ALA A 149 79.51 -18.96 7.64
N ASP A 150 79.38 -18.88 6.31
CA ASP A 150 78.16 -18.41 5.65
C ASP A 150 76.99 -19.40 5.78
N ALA A 151 77.25 -20.65 6.17
CA ALA A 151 76.23 -21.67 6.39
C ALA A 151 75.60 -21.63 7.80
N GLU A 152 76.16 -20.81 8.71
CA GLU A 152 75.62 -20.58 10.04
C GLU A 152 74.52 -19.50 9.99
N ALA A 153 73.41 -19.72 10.70
CA ALA A 153 72.24 -18.84 10.65
C ALA A 153 72.51 -17.39 11.09
N GLY A 154 73.56 -17.15 11.88
CA GLY A 154 73.97 -15.81 12.28
C GLY A 154 72.93 -15.06 13.12
N SER A 155 73.18 -13.79 13.41
CA SER A 155 72.30 -12.99 14.29
C SER A 155 70.92 -12.68 13.70
N ASP A 156 70.76 -12.79 12.39
CA ASP A 156 69.48 -12.66 11.71
C ASP A 156 68.70 -13.98 11.66
N GLY A 157 69.32 -15.12 11.98
CA GLY A 157 68.67 -16.42 12.05
C GLY A 157 68.36 -17.02 10.68
N ARG A 158 69.12 -16.63 9.64
CA ARG A 158 68.82 -16.94 8.23
C ARG A 158 70.04 -17.53 7.54
N VAL A 159 69.83 -18.59 6.76
CA VAL A 159 70.84 -19.13 5.83
C VAL A 159 70.29 -19.06 4.41
N LEU A 160 71.01 -18.39 3.52
CA LEU A 160 70.59 -18.26 2.12
C LEU A 160 70.61 -19.63 1.42
N ILE A 161 69.58 -19.94 0.65
CA ILE A 161 69.47 -21.22 -0.08
C ILE A 161 69.39 -21.04 -1.60
N GLY A 162 69.12 -19.83 -2.08
CA GLY A 162 69.20 -19.52 -3.51
C GLY A 162 68.68 -18.13 -3.87
N GLN A 163 68.97 -17.76 -5.12
CA GLN A 163 68.44 -16.59 -5.79
C GLN A 163 67.64 -17.06 -7.02
N PHE A 164 66.42 -16.57 -7.16
CA PHE A 164 65.52 -16.95 -8.25
C PHE A 164 64.98 -15.69 -8.92
N THR A 165 65.31 -15.51 -10.19
CA THR A 165 64.76 -14.40 -10.99
C THR A 165 63.71 -14.93 -11.95
N THR A 166 62.50 -14.41 -11.87
CA THR A 166 61.40 -14.84 -12.75
C THR A 166 60.30 -13.77 -12.83
N ASP A 167 59.52 -13.80 -13.91
CA ASP A 167 58.28 -13.05 -14.08
C ASP A 167 57.03 -13.87 -13.68
N GLY A 168 57.23 -15.09 -13.20
CA GLY A 168 56.19 -16.02 -12.75
C GLY A 168 56.19 -16.26 -11.24
N VAL A 169 55.55 -17.35 -10.85
CA VAL A 169 55.41 -17.82 -9.46
C VAL A 169 56.35 -18.99 -9.25
N VAL A 170 57.17 -18.92 -8.22
CA VAL A 170 58.07 -19.97 -7.76
C VAL A 170 57.37 -20.79 -6.68
N ASN A 171 57.43 -22.11 -6.77
CA ASN A 171 56.98 -23.04 -5.74
C ASN A 171 58.15 -23.93 -5.33
N LEU A 172 58.63 -23.77 -4.11
CA LEU A 172 59.70 -24.57 -3.55
C LEU A 172 59.13 -25.52 -2.50
N THR A 173 59.48 -26.80 -2.62
CA THR A 173 59.34 -27.79 -1.55
C THR A 173 60.70 -28.43 -1.33
N MET A 174 61.29 -28.28 -0.16
CA MET A 174 62.65 -28.74 0.12
C MET A 174 62.73 -29.47 1.46
N ASN A 175 63.77 -30.31 1.61
CA ASN A 175 64.10 -30.96 2.86
C ASN A 175 65.48 -30.49 3.32
N PHE A 176 65.60 -30.15 4.59
CA PHE A 176 66.79 -29.55 5.17
C PHE A 176 67.41 -30.46 6.21
N GLN A 177 68.74 -30.46 6.28
CA GLN A 177 69.52 -31.07 7.34
C GLN A 177 70.46 -30.01 7.91
N TRP A 178 70.50 -29.89 9.23
CA TRP A 178 71.33 -28.91 9.93
C TRP A 178 71.98 -29.51 11.17
N ASP A 179 73.10 -28.93 11.58
CA ASP A 179 73.83 -29.27 12.80
C ASP A 179 73.71 -28.13 13.82
N ASP A 180 73.58 -28.48 15.11
CA ASP A 180 73.67 -27.52 16.21
C ASP A 180 75.14 -27.24 16.62
N GLU A 181 75.37 -26.29 17.55
CA GLU A 181 76.71 -25.99 18.09
C GLU A 181 77.40 -27.22 18.72
N ALA A 182 76.61 -28.20 19.18
CA ALA A 182 77.08 -29.45 19.76
C ALA A 182 77.28 -30.56 18.71
N THR A 183 77.17 -30.25 17.41
CA THR A 183 77.29 -31.17 16.27
C THR A 183 76.24 -32.28 16.23
N ASN A 184 75.07 -32.05 16.85
CA ASN A 184 73.92 -32.93 16.68
C ASN A 184 73.20 -32.56 15.40
N THR A 185 72.91 -33.58 14.58
CA THR A 185 72.24 -33.40 13.29
C THR A 185 70.73 -33.57 13.41
N PHE A 186 69.99 -32.67 12.78
CA PHE A 186 68.53 -32.66 12.70
C PHE A 186 68.06 -32.56 11.24
N GLN A 187 66.79 -32.86 11.00
CA GLN A 187 66.20 -32.79 9.66
C GLN A 187 64.75 -32.30 9.68
N ALA A 188 64.36 -31.60 8.62
CA ALA A 188 63.00 -31.13 8.36
C ALA A 188 62.61 -31.51 6.92
N GLU A 189 61.44 -32.10 6.75
CA GLU A 189 60.98 -32.63 5.46
C GLU A 189 59.70 -31.92 4.99
N GLY A 190 59.57 -31.72 3.68
CA GLY A 190 58.36 -31.18 3.04
C GLY A 190 58.10 -29.69 3.31
N VAL A 191 59.12 -28.93 3.69
CA VAL A 191 58.98 -27.49 3.93
C VAL A 191 58.69 -26.82 2.60
N SER A 192 57.60 -26.05 2.52
CA SER A 192 57.15 -25.46 1.26
C SER A 192 56.97 -23.96 1.36
N ILE A 193 57.28 -23.23 0.29
CA ILE A 193 57.04 -21.79 0.14
C ILE A 193 56.70 -21.48 -1.31
N VAL A 194 55.77 -20.55 -1.52
CA VAL A 194 55.35 -20.07 -2.84
C VAL A 194 55.51 -18.56 -2.88
N PHE A 195 56.16 -18.02 -3.91
CA PHE A 195 56.39 -16.58 -4.05
C PHE A 195 56.47 -16.11 -5.51
N PRO A 196 56.09 -14.85 -5.84
CA PRO A 196 55.40 -13.92 -4.94
C PRO A 196 54.04 -14.50 -4.54
N GLU A 197 53.52 -14.08 -3.38
CA GLU A 197 52.17 -14.45 -2.98
C GLU A 197 51.22 -14.07 -4.12
N VAL A 198 50.48 -15.05 -4.63
CA VAL A 198 49.45 -14.77 -5.64
C VAL A 198 48.27 -14.20 -4.88
N PRO A 199 47.83 -12.96 -5.15
CA PRO A 199 46.57 -12.50 -4.62
C PRO A 199 45.47 -13.43 -5.14
N VAL A 200 44.77 -14.06 -4.20
CA VAL A 200 43.54 -14.82 -4.40
C VAL A 200 42.44 -13.92 -3.86
N PRO A 201 41.79 -13.13 -4.74
CA PRO A 201 40.69 -12.29 -4.34
C PRO A 201 39.54 -13.15 -3.84
N GLY A 202 38.92 -12.74 -2.73
CA GLY A 202 37.72 -13.35 -2.21
C GLY A 202 37.46 -12.92 -0.78
N CYS A 203 36.30 -13.29 -0.23
CA CYS A 203 35.99 -12.92 1.14
C CYS A 203 36.94 -13.58 2.15
N THR A 204 37.71 -12.75 2.86
CA THR A 204 38.69 -13.20 3.87
C THR A 204 38.10 -13.24 5.29
N ASN A 205 36.89 -12.73 5.50
CA ASN A 205 36.25 -12.69 6.81
C ASN A 205 35.67 -14.07 7.20
N PRO A 206 36.17 -14.72 8.27
CA PRO A 206 35.69 -16.05 8.69
C PRO A 206 34.24 -16.08 9.18
N ASN A 207 33.63 -14.93 9.49
CA ASN A 207 32.24 -14.81 9.90
C ASN A 207 31.27 -14.57 8.73
N ALA A 208 31.77 -14.45 7.49
CA ALA A 208 30.95 -14.27 6.30
C ALA A 208 30.40 -15.60 5.75
N ASP A 209 29.25 -15.53 5.08
CA ASP A 209 28.59 -16.70 4.45
C ASP A 209 29.40 -17.30 3.29
N ASN A 210 30.19 -16.47 2.61
CA ASN A 210 31.03 -16.82 1.46
C ASN A 210 32.53 -16.75 1.77
N TYR A 211 32.91 -16.92 3.04
CA TYR A 211 34.32 -17.01 3.45
C TYR A 211 35.09 -18.03 2.59
N ASN A 212 36.24 -17.60 2.07
CA ASN A 212 37.16 -18.41 1.31
C ASN A 212 38.48 -18.54 2.09
N ASP A 213 38.77 -19.74 2.57
CA ASP A 213 39.99 -20.04 3.34
C ASP A 213 41.29 -19.97 2.49
N LEU A 214 41.14 -19.89 1.17
CA LEU A 214 42.24 -19.67 0.23
C LEU A 214 42.41 -18.20 -0.17
N ALA A 215 41.48 -17.32 0.20
CA ALA A 215 41.59 -15.89 -0.12
C ALA A 215 42.61 -15.21 0.81
N ASN A 216 43.51 -14.43 0.23
CA ASN A 216 44.50 -13.63 0.94
C ASN A 216 44.37 -12.12 0.65
N GLU A 217 43.37 -11.74 -0.15
CA GLU A 217 42.99 -10.36 -0.43
C GLU A 217 41.46 -10.27 -0.40
N ASP A 218 40.91 -9.36 0.43
CA ASP A 218 39.48 -9.12 0.46
C ASP A 218 39.06 -8.30 -0.76
N ASP A 219 38.20 -8.87 -1.59
CA ASP A 219 37.68 -8.23 -2.79
C ASP A 219 36.36 -7.47 -2.54
N GLY A 220 35.96 -7.32 -1.27
CA GLY A 220 34.70 -6.70 -0.87
C GLY A 220 33.48 -7.55 -1.19
N SER A 221 33.65 -8.82 -1.59
CA SER A 221 32.53 -9.72 -1.90
C SER A 221 31.88 -10.34 -0.65
N CYS A 222 32.37 -10.07 0.55
CA CYS A 222 31.84 -10.66 1.78
C CYS A 222 30.34 -10.38 1.96
N THR A 223 29.59 -11.47 2.21
CA THR A 223 28.15 -11.43 2.47
C THR A 223 27.82 -12.06 3.81
N PHE A 224 26.74 -11.58 4.43
CA PHE A 224 26.34 -11.99 5.78
C PHE A 224 24.83 -12.18 5.89
N GLY A 225 24.42 -13.03 6.84
CA GLY A 225 23.02 -13.25 7.17
C GLY A 225 22.20 -13.85 6.04
N GLY A 226 22.76 -14.82 5.31
CA GLY A 226 22.13 -15.47 4.17
C GLY A 226 22.23 -14.66 2.87
N GLY A 227 23.26 -13.81 2.72
CA GLY A 227 23.42 -12.92 1.56
C GLY A 227 22.61 -11.62 1.62
N LEU A 228 22.04 -11.30 2.78
CA LEU A 228 21.22 -10.10 2.98
C LEU A 228 22.07 -8.85 3.18
N SER A 229 23.15 -8.93 3.95
CA SER A 229 24.14 -7.85 4.09
C SER A 229 25.31 -8.09 3.14
N THR A 230 25.75 -7.04 2.45
CA THR A 230 26.89 -7.04 1.53
C THR A 230 28.05 -6.18 2.04
N GLY A 231 28.16 -6.00 3.37
CA GLY A 231 29.26 -5.28 3.99
C GLY A 231 28.99 -3.80 4.26
N LEU A 232 30.06 -3.02 4.38
CA LEU A 232 30.05 -1.60 4.72
C LEU A 232 30.44 -0.74 3.50
N SER A 233 30.01 0.51 3.48
CA SER A 233 30.47 1.52 2.52
C SER A 233 30.59 2.89 3.20
N TYR A 234 31.23 3.85 2.52
CA TYR A 234 31.23 5.24 2.95
C TYR A 234 30.97 6.21 1.80
N ASP A 235 30.37 7.36 2.11
CA ASP A 235 30.28 8.52 1.22
C ASP A 235 31.07 9.70 1.84
N VAL A 236 31.68 10.54 1.00
CA VAL A 236 32.29 11.81 1.44
C VAL A 236 31.20 12.88 1.49
N VAL A 237 31.02 13.50 2.66
CA VAL A 237 30.04 14.59 2.86
C VAL A 237 30.66 15.94 2.50
N SER A 238 31.88 16.18 2.95
CA SER A 238 32.61 17.43 2.69
C SER A 238 34.11 17.23 2.85
N ALA A 239 34.88 17.81 1.92
CA ALA A 239 36.34 17.84 1.97
C ALA A 239 36.81 19.18 2.55
N ASP A 240 37.61 19.13 3.60
CA ASP A 240 38.11 20.29 4.36
C ASP A 240 37.03 21.29 4.83
N PRO A 241 35.92 20.83 5.45
CA PRO A 241 34.87 21.75 5.91
C PRO A 241 35.34 22.71 7.02
N LEU A 242 36.40 22.35 7.75
CA LEU A 242 36.91 23.11 8.89
C LEU A 242 38.10 24.02 8.51
N GLY A 243 38.66 23.87 7.31
CA GLY A 243 39.86 24.59 6.85
C GLY A 243 41.15 24.13 7.56
N THR A 244 41.13 22.93 8.14
CA THR A 244 42.22 22.33 8.93
C THR A 244 42.69 20.98 8.36
N GLY A 245 42.13 20.55 7.23
CA GLY A 245 42.53 19.35 6.48
C GLY A 245 41.74 18.08 6.82
N GLU A 246 40.71 18.16 7.66
CA GLU A 246 39.80 17.05 7.94
C GLU A 246 38.80 16.83 6.79
N THR A 247 38.33 15.60 6.62
CA THR A 247 37.24 15.25 5.71
C THR A 247 36.13 14.58 6.50
N THR A 248 34.88 14.88 6.17
CA THR A 248 33.70 14.29 6.82
C THR A 248 33.17 13.14 5.96
N TYR A 249 33.03 11.97 6.57
CA TYR A 249 32.56 10.74 5.95
C TYR A 249 31.26 10.26 6.61
N ARG A 250 30.37 9.65 5.84
CA ARG A 250 29.22 8.88 6.35
C ARG A 250 29.43 7.41 6.12
N ILE A 251 29.25 6.60 7.16
CA ILE A 251 29.42 5.15 7.11
C ILE A 251 28.04 4.50 6.95
N TYR A 252 27.93 3.54 6.04
CA TYR A 252 26.71 2.82 5.73
C TYR A 252 26.89 1.31 5.84
N ALA A 253 25.80 0.62 6.20
CA ALA A 253 25.64 -0.82 5.99
C ALA A 253 24.88 -1.08 4.70
N ASN A 254 25.41 -1.97 3.86
CA ASN A 254 24.82 -2.31 2.57
C ASN A 254 24.00 -3.59 2.66
N PHE A 255 22.83 -3.59 2.00
CA PHE A 255 21.91 -4.70 1.97
C PHE A 255 21.44 -4.98 0.54
N SER A 256 21.21 -6.26 0.24
CA SER A 256 20.71 -6.72 -1.07
C SER A 256 19.21 -6.49 -1.27
N SER A 257 18.48 -6.09 -0.22
CA SER A 257 17.05 -5.75 -0.23
C SER A 257 16.74 -4.64 0.77
N ASN A 258 15.66 -3.89 0.53
CA ASN A 258 15.10 -2.92 1.49
C ASN A 258 14.14 -3.60 2.50
N ASP A 259 13.83 -4.89 2.33
CA ASP A 259 12.96 -5.67 3.23
C ASP A 259 13.70 -6.19 4.47
N VAL A 260 14.60 -5.38 5.02
CA VAL A 260 15.37 -5.67 6.23
C VAL A 260 15.31 -4.46 7.17
N GLU A 261 15.53 -4.71 8.45
CA GLU A 261 15.60 -3.65 9.47
C GLU A 261 16.81 -3.90 10.35
N VAL A 262 17.76 -2.96 10.37
CA VAL A 262 18.88 -2.95 11.31
C VAL A 262 18.35 -2.60 12.69
N THR A 263 18.56 -3.50 13.64
CA THR A 263 18.03 -3.36 14.99
C THR A 263 19.09 -3.00 16.01
N ALA A 264 20.35 -3.39 15.79
CA ALA A 264 21.44 -3.06 16.71
C ALA A 264 22.81 -3.01 16.03
N MET A 265 23.68 -2.16 16.58
CA MET A 265 25.13 -2.23 16.42
C MET A 265 25.75 -2.63 17.75
N TYR A 266 26.71 -3.56 17.77
CA TYR A 266 27.23 -4.11 19.03
C TYR A 266 28.71 -4.48 18.98
N GLY A 267 29.34 -4.61 20.15
CA GLY A 267 30.69 -5.13 20.32
C GLY A 267 30.87 -5.92 21.62
N THR A 268 31.73 -6.94 21.58
CA THR A 268 32.11 -7.83 22.71
C THR A 268 33.61 -8.14 22.67
N ASP A 269 34.12 -8.94 23.60
CA ASP A 269 35.52 -9.39 23.62
C ASP A 269 35.85 -10.39 22.50
N THR A 270 34.86 -11.09 21.94
CA THR A 270 35.04 -12.00 20.80
C THR A 270 34.69 -11.36 19.45
N GLU A 271 33.81 -10.37 19.45
CA GLU A 271 33.38 -9.62 18.26
C GLU A 271 33.47 -8.13 18.57
N PRO A 272 34.67 -7.53 18.54
CA PRO A 272 34.84 -6.14 18.96
C PRO A 272 34.20 -5.18 17.94
N TRP A 273 33.72 -4.04 18.44
CA TRP A 273 33.32 -2.90 17.60
C TRP A 273 34.35 -1.80 17.78
N ILE A 274 35.04 -1.44 16.69
CA ILE A 274 36.22 -0.59 16.69
C ILE A 274 36.10 0.47 15.60
N LEU A 275 36.49 1.69 15.93
CA LEU A 275 36.84 2.74 15.00
C LEU A 275 38.17 3.33 15.47
N ASP A 276 39.25 2.99 14.77
CA ASP A 276 40.61 3.43 15.06
C ASP A 276 41.18 4.23 13.90
N GLY A 277 41.80 5.36 14.21
CA GLY A 277 42.36 6.27 13.20
C GLY A 277 43.81 6.61 13.50
N ASP A 278 44.58 6.95 12.47
CA ASP A 278 45.93 7.51 12.65
C ASP A 278 45.94 9.02 12.95
N ALA A 279 44.77 9.66 12.91
CA ALA A 279 44.53 11.04 13.29
C ALA A 279 43.30 11.19 14.23
N PRO A 280 43.25 12.26 15.04
CA PRO A 280 42.13 12.49 15.95
C PRO A 280 40.79 12.68 15.25
N PHE A 281 39.71 12.21 15.87
CA PHE A 281 38.35 12.50 15.42
C PHE A 281 37.89 13.87 15.88
N TYR A 282 37.29 14.64 14.97
CA TYR A 282 36.74 15.95 15.28
C TYR A 282 35.43 15.82 16.08
N GLN A 283 35.33 16.58 17.18
CA GLN A 283 34.15 16.66 18.03
C GLN A 283 33.82 18.12 18.36
N ASP A 284 32.58 18.53 18.08
CA ASP A 284 32.07 19.87 18.36
C ASP A 284 31.62 19.99 19.82
N ALA A 285 31.85 21.15 20.45
CA ALA A 285 31.47 21.38 21.84
C ALA A 285 29.96 21.41 22.08
N LEU A 286 29.16 21.64 21.03
CA LEU A 286 27.69 21.56 21.04
C LEU A 286 27.16 20.27 20.43
N GLY A 287 28.06 19.35 20.06
CA GLY A 287 27.80 18.05 19.47
C GLY A 287 27.22 17.02 20.42
N GLY A 288 27.12 15.78 19.95
CA GLY A 288 26.63 14.66 20.75
C GLY A 288 26.99 13.30 20.16
N ASP A 289 27.01 12.27 21.01
CA ASP A 289 27.40 10.90 20.63
C ASP A 289 26.53 10.28 19.51
N PHE A 290 25.30 10.79 19.34
CA PHE A 290 24.30 10.24 18.43
C PHE A 290 23.72 11.30 17.50
N GLY A 291 23.55 10.95 16.23
CA GLY A 291 23.05 11.86 15.19
C GLY A 291 21.71 12.50 15.53
N GLY A 292 20.76 11.73 16.08
CA GLY A 292 19.45 12.23 16.50
C GLY A 292 19.48 13.23 17.67
N SER A 293 20.62 13.35 18.37
CA SER A 293 20.83 14.35 19.42
C SER A 293 21.33 15.70 18.90
N ILE A 294 21.76 15.76 17.64
CA ILE A 294 22.23 16.99 17.00
C ILE A 294 21.05 17.71 16.37
N ASN A 295 20.91 19.01 16.65
CA ASN A 295 19.79 19.82 16.17
C ASN A 295 20.22 20.70 14.97
N PRO A 296 19.70 20.43 13.75
CA PRO A 296 20.06 21.17 12.54
C PRO A 296 19.73 22.66 12.58
N LEU A 297 18.78 23.09 13.42
CA LEU A 297 18.45 24.51 13.57
C LEU A 297 19.63 25.35 14.08
N PHE A 298 20.67 24.71 14.64
CA PHE A 298 21.87 25.38 15.10
C PHE A 298 22.96 25.54 14.02
N PHE A 299 22.88 24.85 12.88
CA PHE A 299 23.93 24.90 11.84
C PHE A 299 24.15 26.31 11.30
N ALA A 300 23.07 27.09 11.11
CA ALA A 300 23.19 28.49 10.66
C ALA A 300 23.95 29.41 11.65
N SER A 301 23.95 29.06 12.94
CA SER A 301 24.66 29.82 13.98
C SER A 301 26.03 29.22 14.34
N PHE A 302 26.19 27.91 14.13
CA PHE A 302 27.37 27.12 14.44
C PHE A 302 27.63 26.14 13.28
N PRO A 303 28.23 26.59 12.16
CA PRO A 303 28.40 25.75 10.97
C PRO A 303 29.26 24.51 11.20
N THR A 304 30.20 24.58 12.15
CA THR A 304 31.10 23.47 12.50
C THR A 304 30.38 22.29 13.14
N LEU A 305 29.18 22.51 13.69
CA LEU A 305 28.37 21.46 14.32
C LEU A 305 27.85 20.43 13.31
N GLU A 306 27.72 20.81 12.04
CA GLU A 306 27.29 19.90 10.97
C GLU A 306 28.30 18.76 10.76
N TYR A 307 29.58 19.00 11.06
CA TYR A 307 30.69 18.08 10.83
C TYR A 307 31.11 17.32 12.09
N ASP A 308 30.30 17.35 13.14
CA ASP A 308 30.51 16.57 14.36
C ASP A 308 30.57 15.06 14.07
N THR A 309 31.24 14.29 14.91
CA THR A 309 31.42 12.84 14.76
C THR A 309 30.46 12.07 15.69
N TRP A 310 29.62 11.19 15.14
CA TRP A 310 28.51 10.58 15.87
C TRP A 310 28.05 9.24 15.27
N TRP A 311 27.39 8.41 16.09
CA TRP A 311 26.80 7.13 15.69
C TRP A 311 25.27 7.22 15.53
N THR A 312 24.68 6.30 14.76
CA THR A 312 23.23 6.22 14.55
C THR A 312 22.81 4.83 14.07
N ILE A 313 21.50 4.60 14.00
CA ILE A 313 20.91 3.57 13.14
C ILE A 313 19.88 4.28 12.27
N GLY A 314 20.31 4.71 11.09
CA GLY A 314 19.52 5.31 10.01
C GLY A 314 18.92 6.69 10.28
N ALA A 315 19.15 7.30 11.44
CA ALA A 315 18.70 8.65 11.75
C ALA A 315 19.78 9.69 11.40
N GLN A 316 19.39 10.75 10.69
CA GLN A 316 20.20 11.95 10.47
C GLN A 316 19.94 13.00 11.57
N PRO A 317 20.79 14.03 11.69
CA PRO A 317 20.51 15.18 12.56
C PRO A 317 19.11 15.75 12.29
N GLY A 318 18.31 15.88 13.35
CA GLY A 318 16.92 16.37 13.28
C GLY A 318 15.83 15.31 13.15
N ASP A 319 16.19 14.06 12.86
CA ASP A 319 15.23 12.95 12.86
C ASP A 319 14.79 12.58 14.29
N ALA A 320 13.58 12.06 14.42
CA ALA A 320 13.08 11.58 15.71
C ALA A 320 13.91 10.38 16.18
N ASP A 321 14.63 10.53 17.29
CA ASP A 321 15.53 9.48 17.76
C ASP A 321 14.78 8.38 18.55
N GLY A 322 14.92 7.13 18.10
CA GLY A 322 14.45 5.92 18.78
C GLY A 322 15.60 5.04 19.28
N LEU A 323 16.84 5.55 19.19
CA LEU A 323 18.06 4.85 19.55
C LEU A 323 18.19 4.76 21.07
N ASN A 324 18.55 3.56 21.53
CA ASN A 324 18.87 3.27 22.90
C ASN A 324 20.30 2.73 22.95
N SER A 325 20.98 2.94 24.08
CA SER A 325 22.37 2.53 24.26
C SER A 325 22.54 1.75 25.56
N ALA A 326 23.33 0.68 25.53
CA ALA A 326 23.72 -0.08 26.72
C ALA A 326 25.19 -0.45 26.62
N PHE A 327 26.02 0.09 27.51
CA PHE A 327 27.47 -0.11 27.50
C PHE A 327 27.95 -0.57 28.88
N ASP A 328 28.96 -1.45 28.90
CA ASP A 328 29.67 -1.81 30.12
C ASP A 328 30.21 -0.57 30.82
N ALA A 329 30.03 -0.48 32.14
CA ALA A 329 30.52 0.64 32.94
C ALA A 329 32.05 0.72 32.98
N ALA A 330 32.75 -0.35 32.60
CA ALA A 330 34.20 -0.37 32.46
C ALA A 330 34.70 0.23 31.13
N LEU A 331 33.82 0.47 30.15
CA LEU A 331 34.19 1.07 28.86
C LEU A 331 34.34 2.59 28.97
N THR A 332 35.41 3.11 28.36
CA THR A 332 35.65 4.55 28.18
C THR A 332 35.41 5.01 26.75
N SER A 333 34.88 4.15 25.86
CA SER A 333 34.78 4.33 24.41
C SER A 333 34.27 5.72 24.01
N PHE A 334 33.12 6.17 24.52
CA PHE A 334 32.61 7.51 24.21
C PHE A 334 33.41 8.63 24.85
N ALA A 335 34.00 8.44 26.03
CA ALA A 335 34.83 9.46 26.66
C ALA A 335 36.15 9.68 25.89
N ASP A 336 36.76 8.58 25.45
CA ASP A 336 37.97 8.60 24.63
C ASP A 336 37.66 9.21 23.25
N TRP A 337 36.56 8.77 22.61
CA TRP A 337 36.12 9.28 21.32
C TRP A 337 35.74 10.77 21.34
N ASN A 338 35.01 11.22 22.37
CA ASN A 338 34.71 12.65 22.59
C ASN A 338 35.95 13.51 22.88
N SER A 339 37.08 12.89 23.21
CA SER A 339 38.36 13.58 23.37
C SER A 339 39.24 13.54 22.10
N GLY A 340 38.70 12.99 21.01
CA GLY A 340 39.37 12.79 19.73
C GLY A 340 40.20 11.52 19.63
N GLY A 341 40.03 10.56 20.55
CA GLY A 341 40.70 9.24 20.51
C GLY A 341 39.85 8.17 19.83
N ASP A 342 40.35 6.94 19.82
CA ASP A 342 39.67 5.80 19.18
C ASP A 342 38.38 5.39 19.90
N PHE A 343 37.42 4.84 19.17
CA PHE A 343 36.23 4.22 19.73
C PHE A 343 36.41 2.70 19.75
N VAL A 344 36.46 2.11 20.96
CA VAL A 344 36.72 0.67 21.12
C VAL A 344 35.74 0.03 22.10
N VAL A 345 35.02 -1.00 21.66
CA VAL A 345 34.09 -1.81 22.47
C VAL A 345 34.52 -3.27 22.38
N ASN A 346 35.26 -3.74 23.38
CA ASN A 346 35.90 -5.07 23.37
C ASN A 346 35.90 -5.79 24.74
N THR A 347 34.97 -5.46 25.63
CA THR A 347 34.85 -6.14 26.93
C THR A 347 33.91 -7.33 26.87
N PHE A 348 34.03 -8.24 27.83
CA PHE A 348 33.15 -9.40 27.96
C PHE A 348 31.66 -9.03 28.11
N ILE A 349 31.36 -7.90 28.77
CA ILE A 349 29.98 -7.38 28.86
C ILE A 349 29.61 -6.66 27.56
N GLY A 350 30.57 -5.97 26.95
CA GLY A 350 30.43 -5.32 25.66
C GLY A 350 29.63 -4.03 25.71
N GLY A 351 29.13 -3.63 24.55
CA GLY A 351 28.29 -2.46 24.38
C GLY A 351 27.46 -2.55 23.11
N SER A 352 26.29 -1.92 23.12
CA SER A 352 25.42 -1.84 21.95
C SER A 352 24.62 -0.55 21.90
N ILE A 353 24.31 -0.15 20.67
CA ILE A 353 23.21 0.75 20.37
C ILE A 353 22.13 -0.04 19.65
N PHE A 354 20.86 0.24 19.93
CA PHE A 354 19.75 -0.51 19.39
C PHE A 354 18.48 0.32 19.27
N VAL A 355 17.67 -0.03 18.28
CA VAL A 355 16.30 0.48 18.10
C VAL A 355 15.31 -0.63 18.45
N VAL A 356 14.17 -0.27 19.03
CA VAL A 356 13.11 -1.25 19.28
C VAL A 356 12.52 -1.65 17.93
N PRO A 357 12.48 -2.95 17.57
CA PRO A 357 12.06 -3.35 16.23
C PRO A 357 10.63 -2.89 15.91
N GLY A 358 10.45 -2.20 14.79
CA GLY A 358 9.18 -1.62 14.35
C GLY A 358 8.70 -0.41 15.16
N ALA A 359 9.54 0.15 16.04
CA ALA A 359 9.22 1.39 16.73
C ALA A 359 9.34 2.62 15.82
N ASN A 360 10.21 2.55 14.82
CA ASN A 360 10.43 3.60 13.82
C ASN A 360 10.90 2.98 12.48
N GLY A 361 11.09 3.80 11.44
CA GLY A 361 11.48 3.35 10.10
C GLY A 361 12.97 3.50 9.79
N GLN A 362 13.76 4.03 10.73
CA GLN A 362 15.13 4.46 10.51
C GLN A 362 16.06 3.25 10.29
N GLY A 363 15.80 2.11 10.93
CA GLY A 363 16.57 0.89 10.68
C GLY A 363 16.39 0.29 9.28
N ASN A 364 15.44 0.79 8.47
CA ASN A 364 15.17 0.25 7.14
C ASN A 364 16.12 0.87 6.10
N PRO A 365 16.68 0.07 5.17
CA PRO A 365 17.54 0.61 4.12
C PRO A 365 16.83 1.60 3.20
N ILE A 366 17.53 2.69 2.88
CA ILE A 366 17.18 3.64 1.83
C ILE A 366 18.17 3.39 0.69
N ASN A 367 17.68 3.01 -0.48
CA ASN A 367 18.50 2.58 -1.62
C ASN A 367 19.51 1.47 -1.27
N GLY A 368 19.06 0.48 -0.48
CA GLY A 368 19.89 -0.65 -0.05
C GLY A 368 20.95 -0.29 0.99
N ARG A 369 20.91 0.92 1.59
CA ARG A 369 21.89 1.34 2.60
C ARG A 369 21.23 1.85 3.88
N VAL A 370 21.80 1.52 5.03
CA VAL A 370 21.43 2.09 6.33
C VAL A 370 22.58 2.91 6.86
N LEU A 371 22.33 4.19 7.19
CA LEU A 371 23.33 5.07 7.78
C LEU A 371 23.70 4.55 9.18
N LEU A 372 24.99 4.41 9.47
CA LEU A 372 25.50 3.95 10.76
C LEU A 372 26.16 5.07 11.55
N GLY A 373 26.73 6.08 10.90
CA GLY A 373 27.35 7.20 11.59
C GLY A 373 28.03 8.18 10.66
N GLN A 374 28.56 9.24 11.25
CA GLN A 374 29.37 10.26 10.60
C GLN A 374 30.70 10.40 11.33
N VAL A 375 31.79 10.51 10.58
CA VAL A 375 33.14 10.57 11.11
C VAL A 375 33.91 11.68 10.40
N THR A 376 34.49 12.59 11.16
CA THR A 376 35.33 13.67 10.63
C THR A 376 36.76 13.51 11.14
N THR A 377 37.72 13.37 10.24
CA THR A 377 39.14 13.14 10.56
C THR A 377 40.03 13.57 9.40
N SER A 378 41.31 13.87 9.67
CA SER A 378 42.32 14.17 8.65
C SER A 378 43.15 12.96 8.22
N GLY A 379 42.88 11.79 8.79
CA GLY A 379 43.70 10.59 8.65
C GLY A 379 42.94 9.38 8.11
N THR A 380 43.64 8.26 7.96
CA THR A 380 43.04 6.98 7.60
C THR A 380 42.43 6.33 8.83
N THR A 381 41.19 5.85 8.67
CA THR A 381 40.39 5.21 9.71
C THR A 381 40.05 3.79 9.30
N ASN A 382 40.18 2.85 10.23
CA ASN A 382 39.66 1.50 10.12
C ASN A 382 38.42 1.38 11.02
N ALA A 383 37.33 0.88 10.45
CA ALA A 383 36.11 0.55 11.18
C ALA A 383 35.92 -0.96 11.15
N THR A 384 35.62 -1.56 12.30
CA THR A 384 35.11 -2.93 12.45
C THR A 384 33.76 -2.86 13.13
N ILE A 385 32.68 -3.20 12.43
CA ILE A 385 31.30 -3.05 12.90
C ILE A 385 30.58 -4.40 12.90
N ASN A 386 29.81 -4.66 13.97
CA ASN A 386 28.91 -5.80 14.07
C ASN A 386 27.46 -5.32 14.12
N LEU A 387 26.59 -5.94 13.31
CA LEU A 387 25.18 -5.60 13.20
C LEU A 387 24.29 -6.80 13.55
N GLN A 388 23.17 -6.50 14.17
CA GLN A 388 22.00 -7.36 14.21
C GLN A 388 20.90 -6.71 13.36
N PHE A 389 20.27 -7.50 12.50
CA PHE A 389 19.16 -7.05 11.66
C PHE A 389 18.12 -8.16 11.52
N ARG A 390 16.93 -7.80 11.06
CA ARG A 390 15.83 -8.74 10.81
C ARG A 390 15.30 -8.63 9.40
N ASP A 391 14.77 -9.73 8.87
CA ASP A 391 14.08 -9.75 7.58
C ASP A 391 12.58 -9.44 7.71
N ALA A 392 11.87 -9.44 6.58
CA ALA A 392 10.41 -9.29 6.53
C ALA A 392 9.63 -10.38 7.31
N ASN A 393 10.24 -11.55 7.57
CA ASN A 393 9.64 -12.61 8.37
C ASN A 393 9.89 -12.44 9.88
N GLN A 394 10.63 -11.38 10.27
CA GLN A 394 11.11 -11.11 11.63
C GLN A 394 12.14 -12.11 12.15
N ASP A 395 12.79 -12.85 11.25
CA ASP A 395 13.93 -13.70 11.60
C ASP A 395 15.17 -12.82 11.79
N SER A 396 15.92 -13.06 12.86
CA SER A 396 17.11 -12.27 13.20
C SER A 396 18.37 -12.86 12.60
N PHE A 397 19.17 -12.00 12.00
CA PHE A 397 20.45 -12.28 11.38
C PHE A 397 21.55 -11.40 11.99
N TYR A 398 22.79 -11.83 11.81
CA TYR A 398 23.97 -11.15 12.33
C TYR A 398 24.99 -10.97 11.20
N ALA A 399 25.62 -9.81 11.16
CA ALA A 399 26.79 -9.54 10.33
C ALA A 399 27.89 -9.02 11.24
N SER A 400 28.84 -9.89 11.62
CA SER A 400 29.92 -9.57 12.54
C SER A 400 31.28 -9.50 11.84
N GLY A 401 32.16 -8.65 12.37
CA GLY A 401 33.51 -8.43 11.86
C GLY A 401 33.57 -7.73 10.51
N MET A 402 32.53 -6.99 10.11
CA MET A 402 32.58 -6.24 8.86
C MET A 402 33.61 -5.13 8.99
N THR A 403 34.57 -5.06 8.07
CA THR A 403 35.64 -4.07 8.09
C THR A 403 35.45 -3.03 6.99
N LEU A 404 35.91 -1.81 7.24
CA LEU A 404 35.95 -0.72 6.28
C LEU A 404 37.15 0.18 6.58
N THR A 405 37.99 0.45 5.59
CA THR A 405 39.09 1.42 5.71
C THR A 405 38.82 2.63 4.83
N PHE A 406 38.90 3.84 5.39
CA PHE A 406 38.64 5.08 4.66
C PHE A 406 39.52 6.25 5.16
N PRO A 407 39.99 7.15 4.26
CA PRO A 407 40.02 6.95 2.82
C PRO A 407 40.96 5.78 2.46
N VAL A 408 40.64 5.06 1.40
CA VAL A 408 41.45 3.90 0.95
C VAL A 408 42.83 4.41 0.53
N ALA A 409 43.90 3.92 1.17
CA ALA A 409 45.27 4.32 0.83
C ALA A 409 45.60 3.87 -0.60
N GLY A 410 45.90 4.85 -1.48
CA GLY A 410 46.09 4.61 -2.92
C GLY A 410 44.88 4.91 -3.80
N ALA A 411 43.72 5.23 -3.21
CA ALA A 411 42.57 5.76 -3.95
C ALA A 411 42.77 7.25 -4.24
N GLY A 412 43.49 7.50 -5.33
CA GLY A 412 43.72 8.81 -5.92
C GLY A 412 44.18 8.61 -7.36
N CYS A 413 44.06 9.64 -8.17
CA CYS A 413 44.47 9.60 -9.56
C CYS A 413 45.78 10.36 -9.73
N ASN A 414 46.76 9.82 -10.46
CA ASN A 414 47.95 10.61 -10.83
C ASN A 414 47.68 11.58 -12.01
N ASP A 415 46.48 11.54 -12.60
CA ASP A 415 46.07 12.43 -13.68
C ASP A 415 45.59 13.79 -13.11
N PRO A 416 46.25 14.92 -13.44
CA PRO A 416 45.87 16.25 -12.98
C PRO A 416 44.50 16.75 -13.49
N THR A 417 43.82 15.97 -14.34
CA THR A 417 42.46 16.25 -14.83
C THR A 417 41.37 15.43 -14.12
N ALA A 418 41.74 14.51 -13.23
CA ALA A 418 40.80 13.80 -12.38
C ALA A 418 40.48 14.58 -11.09
N CYS A 419 39.27 14.41 -10.59
CA CYS A 419 38.75 15.07 -9.40
C CYS A 419 39.31 14.51 -8.09
N ASN A 420 39.79 13.27 -8.10
CA ASN A 420 40.57 12.69 -7.00
C ASN A 420 42.08 12.74 -7.27
N TYR A 421 42.57 13.80 -7.92
CA TYR A 421 44.00 13.94 -8.22
C TYR A 421 44.85 13.94 -6.95
N ASP A 422 45.78 12.99 -6.86
CA ASP A 422 46.81 12.90 -5.83
C ASP A 422 48.16 12.61 -6.50
N GLU A 423 49.15 13.48 -6.27
CA GLU A 423 50.50 13.34 -6.80
C GLU A 423 51.25 12.11 -6.25
N ASN A 424 50.74 11.49 -5.18
CA ASN A 424 51.31 10.32 -4.51
C ASN A 424 50.55 9.01 -4.76
N ALA A 425 49.51 9.01 -5.61
CA ALA A 425 48.74 7.80 -5.91
C ALA A 425 49.53 6.78 -6.74
N GLU A 426 49.50 5.51 -6.32
CA GLU A 426 50.13 4.37 -7.01
C GLU A 426 49.14 3.65 -7.94
N GLY A 427 48.42 4.38 -8.79
CA GLY A 427 47.46 3.78 -9.73
C GLY A 427 46.66 4.79 -10.53
N ASP A 428 46.15 4.36 -11.68
CA ASP A 428 45.29 5.13 -12.61
C ASP A 428 43.96 4.38 -12.87
N THR A 429 43.65 3.40 -12.02
CA THR A 429 42.46 2.55 -12.16
C THR A 429 41.21 3.13 -11.51
N ASP A 430 41.37 4.04 -10.54
CA ASP A 430 40.27 4.62 -9.75
C ASP A 430 40.08 6.13 -9.99
N CYS A 431 40.43 6.61 -11.19
CA CYS A 431 40.32 8.02 -11.53
C CYS A 431 38.88 8.47 -11.72
N ILE A 432 38.46 9.43 -10.89
CA ILE A 432 37.16 10.06 -10.96
C ILE A 432 37.28 11.27 -11.87
N PHE A 433 36.70 11.19 -13.07
CA PHE A 433 36.57 12.35 -13.95
C PHE A 433 35.18 12.96 -13.76
N PRO A 434 35.06 14.29 -13.90
CA PRO A 434 33.76 14.92 -13.79
C PRO A 434 32.89 14.49 -14.99
N ALA A 435 31.61 14.24 -14.72
CA ALA A 435 30.64 13.88 -15.75
C ALA A 435 30.40 15.05 -16.73
N GLU A 436 29.79 14.78 -17.89
CA GLU A 436 29.39 15.86 -18.81
C GLU A 436 28.49 16.86 -18.06
N PHE A 437 28.79 18.17 -18.19
CA PHE A 437 28.20 19.31 -17.45
C PHE A 437 28.68 19.55 -16.02
N TYR A 438 29.50 18.66 -15.45
CA TYR A 438 30.15 18.84 -14.16
C TYR A 438 31.63 19.20 -14.32
N ASP A 439 32.20 19.86 -13.32
CA ASP A 439 33.63 19.96 -13.05
C ASP A 439 33.95 19.34 -11.68
N CYS A 440 35.21 19.39 -11.26
CA CYS A 440 35.64 18.80 -9.99
C CYS A 440 35.24 19.61 -8.75
N GLU A 441 34.66 20.80 -8.94
CA GLU A 441 34.10 21.65 -7.89
C GLU A 441 32.57 21.60 -7.85
N GLY A 442 31.92 20.89 -8.79
CA GLY A 442 30.49 20.66 -8.84
C GLY A 442 29.90 20.89 -10.23
N CYS A 443 28.67 21.36 -10.28
CA CYS A 443 28.03 21.68 -11.55
C CYS A 443 28.58 22.98 -12.16
N ILE A 444 28.76 23.00 -13.50
CA ILE A 444 29.23 24.20 -14.22
C ILE A 444 28.15 25.30 -14.28
N ASN A 445 26.89 24.94 -14.51
CA ASN A 445 25.74 25.83 -14.58
C ASN A 445 24.64 25.31 -13.65
N ASP A 446 24.62 25.82 -12.43
CA ASP A 446 23.65 25.48 -11.38
C ASP A 446 23.04 26.79 -10.87
N THR A 447 21.86 27.13 -11.38
CA THR A 447 21.22 28.42 -11.14
C THR A 447 20.62 28.52 -9.74
N ASP A 448 20.16 27.42 -9.15
CA ASP A 448 19.48 27.40 -7.86
C ASP A 448 20.33 26.84 -6.69
N GLY A 449 21.47 26.22 -7.00
CA GLY A 449 22.51 25.81 -6.08
C GLY A 449 22.27 24.44 -5.45
N ASP A 450 21.46 23.58 -6.06
CA ASP A 450 21.06 22.28 -5.52
C ASP A 450 22.03 21.12 -5.88
N GLY A 451 23.02 21.39 -6.73
CA GLY A 451 24.04 20.44 -7.17
C GLY A 451 23.67 19.65 -8.44
N VAL A 452 22.50 19.88 -9.04
CA VAL A 452 22.13 19.39 -10.37
C VAL A 452 22.34 20.50 -11.40
N CYS A 453 22.87 20.16 -12.57
CA CYS A 453 23.06 21.17 -13.61
C CYS A 453 21.78 21.52 -14.36
N ASP A 454 21.61 22.80 -14.69
CA ASP A 454 20.52 23.36 -15.50
C ASP A 454 20.28 22.52 -16.79
N GLU A 455 21.34 22.04 -17.44
CA GLU A 455 21.23 21.21 -18.66
C GLU A 455 20.77 19.76 -18.42
N LEU A 456 20.88 19.30 -17.18
CA LEU A 456 20.51 17.97 -16.71
C LEU A 456 19.24 17.98 -15.85
N GLU A 457 18.67 19.16 -15.63
CA GLU A 457 17.44 19.31 -14.87
C GLU A 457 16.28 18.58 -15.54
N VAL A 458 15.61 17.75 -14.75
CA VAL A 458 14.36 17.12 -15.13
C VAL A 458 13.25 17.88 -14.44
N LEU A 459 12.46 18.60 -15.22
CA LEU A 459 11.29 19.32 -14.74
C LEU A 459 10.20 18.32 -14.31
N GLY A 460 9.71 18.49 -13.08
CA GLY A 460 8.60 17.72 -12.54
C GLY A 460 8.25 18.13 -11.12
N CYS A 461 7.59 17.25 -10.38
CA CYS A 461 7.28 17.48 -8.97
C CYS A 461 8.34 16.80 -8.08
N THR A 462 9.05 17.58 -7.28
CA THR A 462 10.10 17.15 -6.34
C THR A 462 9.59 17.00 -4.90
N ASP A 463 8.39 17.50 -4.59
CA ASP A 463 7.73 17.28 -3.30
C ASP A 463 7.32 15.81 -3.12
N ASN A 464 8.05 15.06 -2.27
CA ASN A 464 7.77 13.66 -1.92
C ASN A 464 6.41 13.45 -1.21
N ALA A 465 5.74 14.51 -0.76
CA ALA A 465 4.37 14.43 -0.24
C ALA A 465 3.30 14.55 -1.35
N ALA A 466 3.68 14.96 -2.57
CA ALA A 466 2.77 15.03 -3.70
C ALA A 466 2.53 13.65 -4.31
N CYS A 467 1.33 13.44 -4.85
CA CYS A 467 0.93 12.15 -5.40
C CYS A 467 1.48 11.87 -6.81
N ASN A 468 1.96 12.90 -7.50
CA ASN A 468 2.66 12.81 -8.78
C ASN A 468 4.14 13.17 -8.63
N PHE A 469 4.70 12.96 -7.44
CA PHE A 469 6.13 13.02 -7.21
C PHE A 469 6.86 12.20 -8.27
N ASP A 470 7.78 12.84 -8.98
CA ASP A 470 8.67 12.19 -9.94
C ASP A 470 10.05 12.10 -9.31
N ILE A 471 10.48 10.88 -9.01
CA ILE A 471 11.80 10.62 -8.42
C ILE A 471 12.96 11.07 -9.32
N ASN A 472 12.72 11.24 -10.62
CA ASN A 472 13.73 11.74 -11.53
C ASN A 472 13.68 13.25 -11.66
N ALA A 473 12.65 13.93 -11.16
CA ALA A 473 12.57 15.38 -11.21
C ALA A 473 13.61 15.98 -10.26
N THR A 474 14.40 16.89 -10.81
CA THR A 474 15.41 17.64 -10.08
C THR A 474 15.04 19.11 -9.97
N GLU A 475 13.98 19.56 -10.65
CA GLU A 475 13.50 20.95 -10.59
C GLU A 475 11.96 20.98 -10.59
N GLU A 476 11.40 21.85 -9.73
CA GLU A 476 9.98 22.04 -9.51
C GLU A 476 9.32 22.86 -10.64
N ASP A 477 8.53 22.19 -11.47
CA ASP A 477 7.81 22.84 -12.57
C ASP A 477 6.40 23.36 -12.18
N GLY A 478 6.04 23.19 -10.90
CA GLY A 478 4.71 23.53 -10.37
C GLY A 478 3.62 22.53 -10.73
N SER A 479 3.98 21.34 -11.22
CA SER A 479 3.04 20.26 -11.52
C SER A 479 2.56 19.48 -10.28
N CYS A 480 3.11 19.71 -9.09
CA CYS A 480 2.73 18.97 -7.88
C CYS A 480 1.23 19.00 -7.59
N GLN A 481 0.68 17.81 -7.36
CA GLN A 481 -0.72 17.56 -7.05
C GLN A 481 -0.83 16.87 -5.70
N SER A 482 -1.87 17.24 -4.95
CA SER A 482 -2.25 16.53 -3.74
C SER A 482 -3.24 15.41 -4.08
N LEU A 483 -3.24 14.36 -3.25
CA LEU A 483 -4.38 13.45 -3.22
C LEU A 483 -5.64 14.23 -2.85
N ASP A 484 -6.72 13.99 -3.57
CA ASP A 484 -8.04 14.38 -3.11
C ASP A 484 -8.51 13.46 -1.96
N ALA A 485 -9.66 13.73 -1.37
CA ALA A 485 -10.19 12.91 -0.28
C ALA A 485 -10.64 11.51 -0.74
N CYS A 486 -10.71 11.26 -2.05
CA CYS A 486 -10.93 9.96 -2.65
C CYS A 486 -9.63 9.18 -2.93
N GLY A 487 -8.47 9.76 -2.64
CA GLY A 487 -7.17 9.15 -2.91
C GLY A 487 -6.78 9.20 -4.39
N VAL A 488 -7.37 10.09 -5.20
CA VAL A 488 -7.00 10.32 -6.59
C VAL A 488 -6.08 11.53 -6.70
N CYS A 489 -4.99 11.36 -7.44
CA CYS A 489 -4.01 12.42 -7.64
C CYS A 489 -4.57 13.56 -8.51
N GLY A 490 -4.59 14.78 -7.98
CA GLY A 490 -5.20 15.94 -8.65
C GLY A 490 -6.70 15.79 -8.93
N GLY A 491 -7.35 14.88 -8.22
CA GLY A 491 -8.78 14.64 -8.35
C GLY A 491 -9.63 15.78 -7.79
N ASP A 492 -10.89 15.82 -8.21
CA ASP A 492 -11.91 16.77 -7.77
C ASP A 492 -12.94 16.11 -6.84
N ASN A 493 -12.60 14.97 -6.22
CA ASN A 493 -13.43 14.07 -5.43
C ASN A 493 -14.57 13.37 -6.20
N SER A 494 -14.65 13.47 -7.53
CA SER A 494 -15.74 12.85 -8.30
C SER A 494 -15.68 11.31 -8.32
N SER A 495 -14.52 10.71 -8.10
CA SER A 495 -14.30 9.26 -8.19
C SER A 495 -14.87 8.46 -7.00
N CYS A 496 -15.08 9.09 -5.85
CA CYS A 496 -15.74 8.50 -4.68
C CYS A 496 -17.01 9.29 -4.29
N SER A 497 -17.58 9.98 -5.27
CA SER A 497 -18.87 10.65 -5.14
C SER A 497 -20.00 9.70 -5.56
N GLY A 498 -21.05 9.61 -4.77
CA GLY A 498 -22.18 8.72 -4.98
C GLY A 498 -23.22 8.89 -3.86
N CYS A 499 -24.29 8.11 -3.86
CA CYS A 499 -25.30 8.28 -2.81
C CYS A 499 -24.80 7.77 -1.45
N THR A 500 -24.64 8.68 -0.49
CA THR A 500 -24.18 8.33 0.87
C THR A 500 -25.32 8.05 1.87
N ASN A 501 -26.58 8.20 1.45
CA ASN A 501 -27.73 7.97 2.33
C ASN A 501 -28.11 6.48 2.38
N PRO A 502 -27.97 5.78 3.53
CA PRO A 502 -28.29 4.36 3.64
C PRO A 502 -29.77 4.00 3.42
N ALA A 503 -30.65 4.99 3.41
CA ALA A 503 -32.08 4.81 3.13
C ALA A 503 -32.45 4.94 1.65
N ALA A 504 -31.49 5.30 0.78
CA ALA A 504 -31.71 5.40 -0.66
C ALA A 504 -31.47 4.05 -1.37
N ASP A 505 -32.16 3.82 -2.47
CA ASP A 505 -32.10 2.57 -3.23
C ASP A 505 -30.76 2.36 -3.96
N ASN A 506 -30.08 3.45 -4.31
CA ASN A 506 -28.75 3.43 -4.92
C ASN A 506 -27.65 3.84 -3.94
N TYR A 507 -27.87 3.61 -2.63
CA TYR A 507 -26.84 3.79 -1.62
C TYR A 507 -25.55 3.07 -2.03
N ASP A 508 -24.45 3.81 -2.01
CA ASP A 508 -23.12 3.30 -2.29
C ASP A 508 -22.30 3.38 -1.00
N GLU A 509 -21.97 2.21 -0.43
CA GLU A 509 -21.16 2.12 0.79
C GLU A 509 -19.71 2.58 0.60
N THR A 510 -19.25 2.74 -0.65
CA THR A 510 -17.91 3.21 -1.00
C THR A 510 -17.85 4.70 -1.28
N ALA A 511 -19.01 5.37 -1.39
CA ALA A 511 -19.07 6.81 -1.58
C ALA A 511 -18.73 7.56 -0.28
N LEU A 512 -17.81 8.53 -0.37
CA LEU A 512 -17.45 9.43 0.75
C LEU A 512 -18.21 10.76 0.67
N PHE A 513 -18.64 11.15 -0.53
CA PHE A 513 -19.33 12.41 -0.79
C PHE A 513 -20.65 12.16 -1.52
N ASP A 514 -21.71 12.85 -1.08
CA ASP A 514 -23.01 12.82 -1.75
C ASP A 514 -22.98 13.67 -3.03
N ASP A 515 -23.20 13.04 -4.18
CA ASP A 515 -23.32 13.71 -5.48
C ASP A 515 -24.76 14.14 -5.81
N GLY A 516 -25.70 13.89 -4.90
CA GLY A 516 -27.13 14.16 -5.10
C GLY A 516 -27.81 13.14 -6.00
N SER A 517 -27.16 12.02 -6.33
CA SER A 517 -27.75 10.93 -7.09
C SER A 517 -28.68 10.05 -6.27
N CYS A 518 -28.79 10.24 -4.95
CA CYS A 518 -29.63 9.43 -4.08
C CYS A 518 -31.06 9.30 -4.59
N ILE A 519 -31.51 8.08 -4.82
CA ILE A 519 -32.86 7.72 -5.25
C ILE A 519 -33.59 7.21 -4.02
N ILE A 520 -34.63 7.94 -3.60
CA ILE A 520 -35.53 7.48 -2.56
C ILE A 520 -36.86 7.20 -3.25
N SER A 521 -37.15 5.92 -3.46
CA SER A 521 -38.41 5.46 -4.02
C SER A 521 -39.55 5.65 -3.02
N GLY A 522 -40.66 6.21 -3.50
CA GLY A 522 -41.88 6.35 -2.73
C GLY A 522 -42.86 7.28 -3.44
N CYS A 523 -44.03 7.51 -2.87
CA CYS A 523 -45.00 8.37 -3.51
C CYS A 523 -44.55 9.85 -3.49
N THR A 524 -44.27 10.40 -4.67
CA THR A 524 -43.85 11.81 -4.82
C THR A 524 -45.02 12.79 -4.98
N ASN A 525 -46.25 12.29 -5.14
CA ASN A 525 -47.44 13.12 -5.31
C ASN A 525 -47.93 13.66 -3.95
N PRO A 526 -47.85 14.98 -3.69
CA PRO A 526 -48.28 15.57 -2.42
C PRO A 526 -49.79 15.43 -2.13
N ASP A 527 -50.60 15.11 -3.14
CA ASP A 527 -52.05 14.91 -3.01
C ASP A 527 -52.43 13.45 -2.71
N ALA A 528 -51.46 12.53 -2.63
CA ALA A 528 -51.70 11.13 -2.29
C ALA A 528 -51.64 10.88 -0.77
N ASP A 529 -52.42 9.90 -0.30
CA ASP A 529 -52.54 9.57 1.12
C ASP A 529 -51.23 9.05 1.75
N ASN A 530 -50.38 8.42 0.95
CA ASN A 530 -49.06 7.92 1.35
C ASN A 530 -47.91 8.74 0.77
N TYR A 531 -48.14 10.03 0.49
CA TYR A 531 -47.07 10.94 0.10
C TYR A 531 -45.87 10.85 1.05
N ASP A 532 -44.70 10.59 0.47
CA ASP A 532 -43.44 10.62 1.20
C ASP A 532 -42.65 11.89 0.82
N PRO A 533 -42.51 12.87 1.73
CA PRO A 533 -41.74 14.08 1.46
C PRO A 533 -40.24 13.84 1.27
N ALA A 534 -39.72 12.66 1.62
CA ALA A 534 -38.34 12.26 1.34
C ALA A 534 -38.18 11.57 -0.03
N ALA A 535 -39.26 11.09 -0.65
CA ALA A 535 -39.18 10.43 -1.95
C ALA A 535 -38.91 11.43 -3.08
N ASN A 536 -38.00 11.05 -3.98
CA ASN A 536 -37.67 11.83 -5.18
C ASN A 536 -37.83 11.02 -6.48
N SER A 537 -38.22 9.75 -6.37
CA SER A 537 -38.58 8.88 -7.47
C SER A 537 -39.91 8.19 -7.15
N ASP A 538 -40.89 8.35 -8.03
CA ASP A 538 -42.19 7.68 -7.86
C ASP A 538 -42.09 6.20 -8.19
N ASP A 539 -42.37 5.34 -7.23
CA ASP A 539 -42.40 3.89 -7.36
C ASP A 539 -43.77 3.33 -7.75
N GLY A 540 -44.75 4.21 -7.96
CA GLY A 540 -46.12 3.86 -8.27
C GLY A 540 -46.92 3.41 -7.06
N SER A 541 -46.39 3.58 -5.84
CA SER A 541 -47.10 3.26 -4.61
C SER A 541 -48.15 4.30 -4.21
N CYS A 542 -48.25 5.45 -4.89
CA CYS A 542 -49.20 6.51 -4.57
C CYS A 542 -50.63 6.00 -4.45
N ILE A 543 -51.26 6.22 -3.29
CA ILE A 543 -52.65 5.90 -2.98
C ILE A 543 -53.44 7.20 -3.08
N ILE A 544 -54.37 7.25 -4.02
CA ILE A 544 -55.31 8.36 -4.15
C ILE A 544 -56.69 7.79 -3.83
N SER A 545 -57.20 8.15 -2.65
CA SER A 545 -58.52 7.75 -2.20
C SER A 545 -59.61 8.59 -2.87
N GLY A 546 -60.64 7.93 -3.37
CA GLY A 546 -61.80 8.56 -3.98
C GLY A 546 -62.68 7.54 -4.69
N CYS A 547 -63.78 7.97 -5.29
CA CYS A 547 -64.66 7.03 -5.96
C CYS A 547 -64.01 6.45 -7.23
N THR A 548 -63.72 5.15 -7.22
CA THR A 548 -63.11 4.45 -8.37
C THR A 548 -64.13 3.93 -9.39
N ASN A 549 -65.44 3.99 -9.08
CA ASN A 549 -66.49 3.47 -9.94
C ASN A 549 -66.85 4.48 -11.05
N PRO A 550 -66.58 4.20 -12.34
CA PRO A 550 -66.87 5.13 -13.43
C PRO A 550 -68.36 5.41 -13.66
N ALA A 551 -69.25 4.62 -13.05
CA ALA A 551 -70.70 4.82 -13.10
C ALA A 551 -71.24 5.73 -11.99
N ALA A 552 -70.38 6.16 -11.05
CA ALA A 552 -70.77 7.08 -9.98
C ALA A 552 -70.64 8.54 -10.43
N ASP A 553 -71.50 9.40 -9.88
CA ASP A 553 -71.56 10.83 -10.19
C ASP A 553 -70.31 11.60 -9.75
N ASN A 554 -69.65 11.13 -8.69
CA ASN A 554 -68.40 11.68 -8.16
C ASN A 554 -67.20 10.78 -8.47
N TYR A 555 -67.24 10.02 -9.56
CA TYR A 555 -66.10 9.26 -10.05
C TYR A 555 -64.86 10.17 -10.16
N ASP A 556 -63.79 9.77 -9.49
CA ASP A 556 -62.50 10.42 -9.60
C ASP A 556 -61.58 9.55 -10.48
N PRO A 557 -61.24 10.00 -11.70
CA PRO A 557 -60.34 9.27 -12.58
C PRO A 557 -58.90 9.18 -12.07
N ALA A 558 -58.52 9.98 -11.06
CA ALA A 558 -57.22 9.89 -10.39
C ALA A 558 -57.23 8.92 -9.19
N ALA A 559 -58.41 8.56 -8.66
CA ALA A 559 -58.50 7.65 -7.53
C ALA A 559 -58.17 6.21 -7.95
N ASN A 560 -57.32 5.55 -7.16
CA ASN A 560 -56.97 4.14 -7.32
C ASN A 560 -57.34 3.28 -6.10
N ASN A 561 -57.88 3.91 -5.07
CA ASN A 561 -58.40 3.27 -3.87
C ASN A 561 -59.82 3.80 -3.59
N ASP A 562 -60.81 2.91 -3.53
CA ASP A 562 -62.19 3.31 -3.25
C ASP A 562 -62.36 3.61 -1.75
N ASP A 563 -62.68 4.85 -1.43
CA ASP A 563 -62.94 5.31 -0.06
C ASP A 563 -64.41 5.16 0.37
N GLY A 564 -65.26 4.61 -0.52
CA GLY A 564 -66.68 4.45 -0.30
C GLY A 564 -67.48 5.73 -0.48
N SER A 565 -66.87 6.80 -1.02
CA SER A 565 -67.56 8.05 -1.32
C SER A 565 -68.43 7.99 -2.57
N CYS A 566 -68.40 6.90 -3.35
CA CYS A 566 -69.16 6.78 -4.60
C CYS A 566 -70.66 7.08 -4.44
N ILE A 567 -71.15 8.06 -5.19
CA ILE A 567 -72.56 8.46 -5.27
C ILE A 567 -73.12 7.89 -6.57
N ILE A 568 -74.11 7.01 -6.47
CA ILE A 568 -74.82 6.46 -7.62
C ILE A 568 -76.27 6.93 -7.50
N SER A 569 -76.66 7.82 -8.40
CA SER A 569 -78.01 8.37 -8.46
C SER A 569 -78.97 7.43 -9.18
N GLY A 570 -80.16 7.21 -8.60
CA GLY A 570 -81.22 6.40 -9.16
C GLY A 570 -82.32 6.13 -8.13
N CYS A 571 -83.40 5.45 -8.51
CA CYS A 571 -84.49 5.21 -7.57
C CYS A 571 -84.07 4.24 -6.45
N THR A 572 -83.97 4.74 -5.21
CA THR A 572 -83.60 3.93 -4.04
C THR A 572 -84.80 3.23 -3.38
N ASN A 573 -86.03 3.48 -3.84
CA ASN A 573 -87.24 2.91 -3.26
C ASN A 573 -87.50 1.50 -3.82
N PRO A 574 -87.39 0.41 -3.02
CA PRO A 574 -87.60 -0.96 -3.49
C PRO A 574 -89.03 -1.26 -3.96
N ALA A 575 -90.00 -0.38 -3.64
CA ALA A 575 -91.39 -0.51 -4.06
C ALA A 575 -91.69 0.17 -5.41
N ALA A 576 -90.73 0.89 -5.98
CA ALA A 576 -90.87 1.52 -7.29
C ALA A 576 -90.55 0.55 -8.43
N ASP A 577 -91.23 0.73 -9.56
CA ASP A 577 -91.09 -0.11 -10.75
C ASP A 577 -89.69 -0.02 -11.38
N ASN A 578 -88.98 1.09 -11.17
CA ASN A 578 -87.63 1.35 -11.66
C ASN A 578 -86.57 1.42 -10.54
N TYR A 579 -86.79 0.70 -9.44
CA TYR A 579 -85.80 0.57 -8.36
C TYR A 579 -84.43 0.14 -8.91
N ASP A 580 -83.39 0.90 -8.56
CA ASP A 580 -82.00 0.56 -8.85
C ASP A 580 -81.29 0.09 -7.57
N PRO A 581 -80.94 -1.21 -7.44
CA PRO A 581 -80.25 -1.73 -6.27
C PRO A 581 -78.81 -1.21 -6.11
N ALA A 582 -78.23 -0.55 -7.11
CA ALA A 582 -76.91 0.09 -7.04
C ALA A 582 -77.01 1.57 -6.62
N ALA A 583 -78.19 2.19 -6.68
CA ALA A 583 -78.37 3.58 -6.30
C ALA A 583 -78.30 3.75 -4.78
N ASN A 584 -77.51 4.72 -4.33
CA ASN A 584 -77.42 5.12 -2.92
C ASN A 584 -77.85 6.58 -2.70
N ASN A 585 -78.25 7.27 -3.77
CA ASN A 585 -78.79 8.61 -3.77
C ASN A 585 -80.06 8.64 -4.64
N ASP A 586 -81.21 9.00 -4.04
CA ASP A 586 -82.48 9.08 -4.77
C ASP A 586 -82.52 10.33 -5.66
N ASP A 587 -82.64 10.14 -6.97
CA ASP A 587 -82.72 11.22 -7.95
C ASP A 587 -84.17 11.66 -8.25
N GLY A 588 -85.14 11.08 -7.55
CA GLY A 588 -86.56 11.35 -7.74
C GLY A 588 -87.16 10.69 -8.98
N SER A 589 -86.43 9.78 -9.63
CA SER A 589 -86.92 9.04 -10.80
C SER A 589 -87.90 7.92 -10.46
N CYS A 590 -88.17 7.62 -9.18
CA CYS A 590 -89.04 6.52 -8.76
C CYS A 590 -90.45 6.58 -9.36
N ILE A 591 -90.84 5.50 -10.06
CA ILE A 591 -92.16 5.31 -10.66
C ILE A 591 -92.95 4.33 -9.79
N ILE A 592 -94.13 4.75 -9.32
CA ILE A 592 -95.05 3.91 -8.54
C ILE A 592 -96.39 3.90 -9.24
N SER A 593 -96.81 2.72 -9.72
CA SER A 593 -98.07 2.56 -10.47
C SER A 593 -99.27 2.27 -9.54
N GLY A 594 -100.44 2.85 -9.84
CA GLY A 594 -101.70 2.63 -9.12
C GLY A 594 -102.75 3.71 -9.42
N CYS A 595 -104.00 3.54 -8.97
CA CYS A 595 -105.06 4.52 -9.25
C CYS A 595 -104.73 5.90 -8.63
N THR A 596 -104.58 6.91 -9.49
CA THR A 596 -104.21 8.29 -9.08
C THR A 596 -105.41 9.19 -8.80
N ASN A 597 -106.64 8.71 -9.04
CA ASN A 597 -107.87 9.47 -8.83
C ASN A 597 -108.28 9.46 -7.34
N PRO A 598 -108.25 10.60 -6.63
CA PRO A 598 -108.58 10.68 -5.20
C PRO A 598 -110.02 10.28 -4.86
N ASN A 599 -110.91 10.25 -5.84
CA ASN A 599 -112.33 9.97 -5.67
C ASN A 599 -112.70 8.51 -5.98
N ALA A 600 -111.74 7.68 -6.37
CA ALA A 600 -111.94 6.24 -6.55
C ALA A 600 -111.73 5.50 -5.23
N GLU A 601 -112.47 4.42 -4.99
CA GLU A 601 -112.33 3.61 -3.76
C GLU A 601 -110.93 3.01 -3.60
N ASN A 602 -110.24 2.74 -4.70
CA ASN A 602 -108.90 2.13 -4.73
C ASN A 602 -107.78 3.14 -5.03
N TYR A 603 -107.96 4.41 -4.68
CA TYR A 603 -106.92 5.45 -4.77
C TYR A 603 -105.64 5.06 -4.00
N ASN A 604 -104.49 5.12 -4.67
CA ASN A 604 -103.17 4.98 -4.03
C ASN A 604 -102.48 6.36 -3.94
N PRO A 605 -102.29 6.92 -2.73
CA PRO A 605 -101.64 8.23 -2.55
C PRO A 605 -100.15 8.24 -2.91
N GLU A 606 -99.50 7.08 -3.01
CA GLU A 606 -98.09 6.95 -3.42
C GLU A 606 -97.93 6.74 -4.93
N ALA A 607 -99.02 6.49 -5.66
CA ALA A 607 -98.95 6.29 -7.11
C ALA A 607 -98.76 7.62 -7.84
N ASN A 608 -97.72 7.69 -8.69
CA ASN A 608 -97.47 8.80 -9.60
C ASN A 608 -97.73 8.45 -11.07
N ASN A 609 -98.16 7.22 -11.34
CA ASN A 609 -98.52 6.70 -12.64
C ASN A 609 -99.85 5.91 -12.56
N ASP A 610 -100.88 6.34 -13.30
CA ASP A 610 -102.21 5.69 -13.29
C ASP A 610 -102.22 4.41 -14.12
N ASP A 611 -102.56 3.28 -13.50
CA ASP A 611 -102.62 1.96 -14.14
C ASP A 611 -104.02 1.61 -14.69
N GLY A 612 -104.99 2.53 -14.55
CA GLY A 612 -106.35 2.37 -15.07
C GLY A 612 -107.28 1.53 -14.19
N SER A 613 -106.90 1.28 -12.93
CA SER A 613 -107.66 0.42 -12.01
C SER A 613 -108.85 1.09 -11.29
N CYS A 614 -109.17 2.38 -11.52
CA CYS A 614 -110.16 3.14 -10.73
C CYS A 614 -111.64 2.69 -10.91
N VAL A 615 -112.46 2.71 -9.84
CA VAL A 615 -113.89 2.26 -9.79
C VAL A 615 -114.90 3.44 -9.52
N ALA A 616 -116.11 3.46 -10.12
CA ALA A 616 -117.13 4.56 -10.05
C ALA A 616 -118.60 4.13 -9.73
N THR A 617 -119.40 4.96 -9.03
CA THR A 617 -120.75 4.66 -8.44
C THR A 617 -121.88 5.68 -8.80
N GLY A 618 -123.17 5.26 -8.82
CA GLY A 618 -124.37 6.12 -9.08
C GLY A 618 -125.70 5.35 -9.40
N CYS A 619 -126.80 6.01 -9.82
CA CYS A 619 -128.12 5.37 -10.06
C CYS A 619 -128.12 4.36 -11.23
N THR A 620 -128.58 3.13 -10.95
CA THR A 620 -128.51 1.95 -11.83
C THR A 620 -129.86 1.43 -12.33
N TYR A 621 -130.99 1.99 -11.87
CA TYR A 621 -132.33 1.53 -12.26
C TYR A 621 -132.84 2.19 -13.56
N PRO A 622 -133.02 1.46 -14.68
CA PRO A 622 -133.35 2.05 -15.99
C PRO A 622 -134.69 2.79 -16.09
N GLY A 623 -135.56 2.67 -15.08
CA GLY A 623 -136.86 3.35 -15.03
C GLY A 623 -136.86 4.65 -14.22
N ALA A 624 -135.71 5.05 -13.66
CA ALA A 624 -135.55 6.30 -12.94
C ALA A 624 -135.14 7.44 -13.89
N ASP A 625 -135.58 8.67 -13.60
CA ASP A 625 -135.34 9.84 -14.44
C ASP A 625 -133.84 10.20 -14.58
N ASN A 626 -132.99 9.74 -13.64
CA ASN A 626 -131.54 10.01 -13.58
C ASN A 626 -130.66 8.75 -13.68
N TYR A 627 -131.12 7.71 -14.38
CA TYR A 627 -130.33 6.51 -14.67
C TYR A 627 -129.10 6.78 -15.55
N ASP A 628 -127.93 6.21 -15.19
CA ASP A 628 -126.72 6.17 -16.04
C ASP A 628 -126.11 4.77 -16.10
N ALA A 629 -125.82 4.31 -17.32
CA ALA A 629 -125.34 2.96 -17.62
C ALA A 629 -123.86 2.72 -17.25
N VAL A 630 -123.07 3.76 -16.93
CA VAL A 630 -121.65 3.59 -16.52
C VAL A 630 -121.46 3.29 -15.03
N ASN A 631 -122.50 3.46 -14.22
CA ASN A 631 -122.45 3.21 -12.78
C ASN A 631 -122.54 1.71 -12.52
N THR A 632 -121.53 1.15 -11.86
CA THR A 632 -121.44 -0.30 -11.59
C THR A 632 -121.97 -0.69 -10.20
N ALA A 633 -122.32 0.30 -9.36
CA ALA A 633 -122.96 0.10 -8.06
C ALA A 633 -123.94 1.24 -7.72
N GLU A 634 -125.10 0.87 -7.17
CA GLU A 634 -126.22 1.75 -6.79
C GLU A 634 -125.93 2.52 -5.49
N ASP A 635 -126.16 3.84 -5.49
CA ASP A 635 -125.92 4.73 -4.35
C ASP A 635 -127.20 5.34 -3.73
N GLY A 636 -128.39 4.99 -4.24
CA GLY A 636 -129.69 5.41 -3.71
C GLY A 636 -130.19 6.75 -4.26
N SER A 637 -129.56 7.27 -5.32
CA SER A 637 -129.87 8.58 -5.91
C SER A 637 -131.03 8.60 -6.91
N CYS A 638 -131.74 7.49 -7.15
CA CYS A 638 -132.76 7.38 -8.20
C CYS A 638 -134.06 8.19 -7.98
N ILE A 639 -134.54 8.89 -9.03
CA ILE A 639 -135.72 9.78 -9.05
C ILE A 639 -136.87 9.16 -9.85
N PHE A 640 -138.11 9.20 -9.33
CA PHE A 640 -139.34 8.74 -9.99
C PHE A 640 -140.48 9.77 -9.86
N SER A 641 -140.99 10.31 -10.97
CA SER A 641 -141.97 11.41 -10.99
C SER A 641 -143.45 10.97 -11.12
N GLY A 642 -144.39 11.65 -10.44
CA GLY A 642 -145.86 11.43 -10.51
C GLY A 642 -146.64 12.05 -9.33
N CYS A 643 -147.99 12.12 -9.39
CA CYS A 643 -148.82 12.75 -8.32
C CYS A 643 -148.59 12.08 -6.94
N THR A 644 -148.12 12.86 -5.97
CA THR A 644 -147.75 12.36 -4.62
C THR A 644 -148.81 12.57 -3.55
N ASP A 645 -149.93 13.25 -3.88
CA ASP A 645 -151.03 13.50 -2.94
C ASP A 645 -152.06 12.35 -2.94
N ALA A 646 -152.14 11.62 -1.82
CA ALA A 646 -153.02 10.47 -1.65
C ALA A 646 -154.52 10.77 -1.71
N THR A 647 -154.93 12.04 -1.73
CA THR A 647 -156.35 12.46 -1.81
C THR A 647 -156.81 12.83 -3.23
N ALA A 648 -155.89 12.89 -4.19
CA ALA A 648 -156.19 13.07 -5.60
C ALA A 648 -156.59 11.74 -6.25
N ASP A 649 -157.48 11.78 -7.24
CA ASP A 649 -157.97 10.56 -7.91
C ASP A 649 -156.87 9.79 -8.67
N ASN A 650 -155.73 10.43 -8.95
CA ASN A 650 -154.61 9.87 -9.72
C ASN A 650 -153.27 9.75 -8.96
N TYR A 651 -153.30 9.54 -7.64
CA TYR A 651 -152.13 9.30 -6.78
C TYR A 651 -151.28 8.06 -7.15
N ILE A 652 -149.93 8.19 -7.17
CA ILE A 652 -148.97 7.09 -7.39
C ILE A 652 -148.10 6.82 -6.13
N PRO A 653 -148.16 5.64 -5.49
CA PRO A 653 -147.54 5.38 -4.18
C PRO A 653 -146.00 5.39 -4.08
N TYR A 654 -145.26 5.35 -5.18
CA TYR A 654 -143.79 5.30 -5.21
C TYR A 654 -143.16 6.46 -6.00
N ALA A 655 -143.96 7.46 -6.39
CA ALA A 655 -143.43 8.72 -6.88
C ALA A 655 -142.76 9.47 -5.72
N ASN A 656 -141.50 9.86 -5.88
CA ASN A 656 -140.74 10.65 -4.90
C ASN A 656 -140.52 12.10 -5.38
N ASN A 657 -141.12 12.46 -6.52
CA ASN A 657 -141.12 13.80 -7.10
C ASN A 657 -142.52 14.10 -7.70
N ASP A 658 -143.23 15.11 -7.19
CA ASP A 658 -144.57 15.47 -7.68
C ASP A 658 -144.50 16.28 -8.97
N ASP A 659 -145.14 15.80 -10.04
CA ASP A 659 -145.14 16.45 -11.36
C ASP A 659 -146.32 17.41 -11.57
N GLY A 660 -147.15 17.64 -10.54
CA GLY A 660 -148.25 18.60 -10.55
C GLY A 660 -149.51 18.11 -11.28
N SER A 661 -149.61 16.81 -11.55
CA SER A 661 -150.70 16.20 -12.32
C SER A 661 -151.97 15.86 -11.51
N CYS A 662 -152.05 16.19 -10.21
CA CYS A 662 -153.17 15.79 -9.33
C CYS A 662 -154.53 16.46 -9.69
N VAL A 663 -155.65 15.68 -9.72
CA VAL A 663 -157.00 16.13 -10.14
C VAL A 663 -158.06 16.01 -9.03
N PHE A 664 -158.98 17.00 -8.91
CA PHE A 664 -160.08 17.10 -7.91
C PHE A 664 -161.36 17.76 -8.50
N GLU A 665 -162.60 17.34 -8.17
CA GLU A 665 -163.87 17.81 -8.81
C GLU A 665 -164.88 18.51 -7.85
N PRO A 666 -165.59 19.61 -8.24
CA PRO A 666 -166.66 20.22 -7.44
C PRO A 666 -168.07 20.21 -8.11
N CYS A 667 -169.08 19.82 -7.32
CA CYS A 667 -170.54 19.99 -7.51
C CYS A 667 -171.32 18.94 -8.34
N ALA A 668 -171.91 17.97 -7.63
CA ALA A 668 -172.99 17.10 -8.11
C ALA A 668 -174.33 17.46 -7.45
N GLY A 669 -175.40 17.71 -8.22
CA GLY A 669 -176.78 17.60 -7.70
C GLY A 669 -177.85 18.64 -8.06
N GLY A 670 -177.61 19.61 -8.96
CA GLY A 670 -178.66 20.39 -9.63
C GLY A 670 -179.69 21.12 -8.75
N ALA A 671 -179.28 22.21 -8.09
CA ALA A 671 -180.07 23.43 -7.81
C ALA A 671 -179.20 24.38 -6.97
N CYS A 672 -178.64 25.43 -7.58
CA CYS A 672 -177.94 26.49 -6.85
C CYS A 672 -179.00 27.43 -6.24
N PRO A 673 -179.08 27.58 -4.90
CA PRO A 673 -180.22 28.22 -4.24
C PRO A 673 -180.46 29.72 -4.51
N PHE A 674 -179.58 30.38 -5.26
CA PHE A 674 -179.60 31.83 -5.50
C PHE A 674 -179.45 32.23 -6.99
N ASP A 675 -179.38 31.25 -7.89
CA ASP A 675 -179.48 31.45 -9.34
C ASP A 675 -180.98 31.56 -9.67
N THR A 676 -181.46 32.80 -9.73
CA THR A 676 -182.90 33.12 -9.75
C THR A 676 -183.44 33.15 -11.18
N ASN A 677 -182.57 33.38 -12.16
CA ASN A 677 -182.91 33.38 -13.58
C ASN A 677 -182.59 32.05 -14.29
N GLY A 678 -181.87 31.13 -13.64
CA GLY A 678 -181.58 29.77 -14.11
C GLY A 678 -180.50 29.69 -15.19
N ASP A 679 -179.58 30.66 -15.24
CA ASP A 679 -178.54 30.74 -16.25
C ASP A 679 -177.22 30.02 -15.87
N GLY A 680 -177.13 29.47 -14.66
CA GLY A 680 -175.99 28.68 -14.20
C GLY A 680 -174.84 29.48 -13.60
N GLU A 681 -174.98 30.81 -13.50
CA GLU A 681 -174.07 31.69 -12.79
C GLU A 681 -174.85 32.53 -11.76
N ILE A 682 -174.22 32.98 -10.67
CA ILE A 682 -174.85 33.94 -9.73
C ILE A 682 -174.26 35.31 -10.02
N GLY A 683 -175.03 36.17 -10.70
CA GLY A 683 -174.56 37.43 -11.24
C GLY A 683 -175.37 38.65 -10.81
N SER A 684 -174.99 39.84 -11.32
CA SER A 684 -175.79 41.05 -11.10
C SER A 684 -177.20 40.97 -11.69
N ALA A 685 -177.42 40.04 -12.64
CA ALA A 685 -178.71 39.77 -13.25
C ALA A 685 -179.71 39.18 -12.23
N ASP A 686 -179.30 38.19 -11.43
CA ASP A 686 -180.13 37.61 -10.36
C ASP A 686 -180.47 38.61 -9.26
N LEU A 687 -179.51 39.49 -8.94
CA LEU A 687 -179.71 40.56 -7.95
C LEU A 687 -180.72 41.62 -8.45
N LEU A 688 -180.76 41.88 -9.75
CA LEU A 688 -181.74 42.78 -10.36
C LEU A 688 -183.15 42.17 -10.32
N ASP A 689 -183.29 40.87 -10.61
CA ASP A 689 -184.58 40.16 -10.52
C ASP A 689 -185.14 40.12 -9.10
N PHE A 690 -184.28 39.93 -8.10
CA PHE A 690 -184.68 40.02 -6.69
C PHE A 690 -185.20 41.42 -6.32
N LEU A 691 -184.51 42.49 -6.76
CA LEU A 691 -184.90 43.87 -6.46
C LEU A 691 -186.20 44.30 -7.15
N VAL A 692 -186.55 43.70 -8.30
CA VAL A 692 -187.84 43.94 -8.98
C VAL A 692 -189.00 43.34 -8.19
N ALA A 693 -188.81 42.17 -7.58
CA ALA A 693 -189.82 41.53 -6.73
C ALA A 693 -189.87 42.11 -5.29
N PHE A 694 -188.83 42.84 -4.88
CA PHE A 694 -188.67 43.34 -3.53
C PHE A 694 -189.68 44.45 -3.20
N GLY A 695 -190.75 44.08 -2.49
CA GLY A 695 -191.77 45.00 -1.96
C GLY A 695 -193.19 44.77 -2.46
N GLN A 696 -193.45 43.75 -3.27
CA GLN A 696 -194.83 43.38 -3.63
C GLN A 696 -195.51 42.60 -2.50
N ALA A 697 -196.73 42.98 -2.15
CA ALA A 697 -197.57 42.24 -1.21
C ALA A 697 -198.36 41.17 -1.97
N CYS A 698 -198.18 39.91 -1.59
CA CYS A 698 -199.02 38.82 -2.10
C CYS A 698 -200.04 38.43 -1.02
N GLU A 699 -201.28 38.86 -1.22
CA GLU A 699 -202.48 38.21 -0.66
C GLU A 699 -202.74 36.89 -1.44
N ASP A 700 -203.13 35.85 -0.72
CA ASP A 700 -203.45 34.49 -1.16
C ASP A 700 -202.34 33.69 -1.88
N LEU A 701 -201.46 33.06 -1.09
CA LEU A 701 -201.00 31.66 -1.25
C LEU A 701 -200.51 31.09 0.09
#